data_AF-A0A1D6IR09-F1
#
_entry.id   AF-A0A1D6IR09-F1
#
_cell.length_a   1.000
_cell.length_b   1.000
_cell.length_c   1.000
_cell.angle_alpha   90.00
_cell.angle_beta   90.00
_cell.angle_gamma   90.00
#
_symmetry.space_group_name_H-M   'P 1'
#
loop_
_entity.id
_entity.type
_entity.pdbx_description
1 polymer ?
#
loop_
_entity_poly.entity_id
_entity_poly.type
_entity_poly.pdbx_seq_one_letter_code
_entity_poly.pdbx_strand_id
1 'polypeptide(L)'
;MIVTSSRSSINIKHLEKATVSTGKEGLVSEGNAAYNWSRCVDELESQLSKHGSLKKLYFYHQHLTTVFRNTMFGPEGRPQHCCAWLGAACSFPECASAIIPEEVNKIGRDSISYVESLIESIMGGLEGLINILDSEGGFGSLEMQLSPEQAALRLNNTRAKGVSSLLTPGYESYPDNSSSIKMLEAAMQRLTSLCSVLNDMEPIGVLNHVFVLREYMRDCIIGNFRRRFHSMIRTENCIQRPSIIESLLRRHLGIIHLAEQHISMDLTEGIREVLLAESYTGPFPNLQMFETPVGTQGGGSAVEMICNWYIENVVKDASRIGVAFDAIQNCFRSSQPIGGGCLAESFTDKREMKSLVRLFGGYGIDKMDKMLREHTSALLNCIDSALRSNRDALEGLAGTVNSGDRIERDVNLKQIIDLETLADLCIQAGQAITFRRLLVEAVGAVLEEKVPLIYSLLKGLALQLPDEVPDKNEIIRLRKVASSVGVGDKHDAEWVHSILADAGAANDNSWILLPYLCAAFMVSNIWNGAVYDVNIGGLSNNLHCLARCVSAVIGGSEYTRVEREQRINSLSNVHTDELQEAELPSRVSAEANIKSCMQIYVKLSAGIVLDSWNDTSRQHIVPKLTFLDQLCELSPYVPRSTLEAHIPYTILRSIYHQLYGGSLLASEPAEQSPRQSPLISLAHASPSARQMQNRPETTPRSHTFDPGYYSSSGSQHDDGYDADRRTGRLLRSLRRSGPLDFGASRKAKKFVEGSSSGSSHGAGSLQRFAVSRSGPLSYR
;
A
#
# COMPACT_ATOMS: atom_id res chain seq x y z
N MET A 1 65.50 36.91 -19.29
CA MET A 1 64.15 37.43 -19.57
C MET A 1 64.32 38.84 -20.09
N ILE A 2 64.16 39.05 -21.41
CA ILE A 2 64.24 40.37 -22.04
C ILE A 2 62.90 41.06 -21.79
N VAL A 3 62.87 42.05 -20.90
CA VAL A 3 61.67 42.86 -20.65
C VAL A 3 61.62 43.94 -21.74
N THR A 4 60.84 43.68 -22.78
CA THR A 4 60.46 44.71 -23.75
C THR A 4 58.95 44.81 -23.79
N SER A 5 58.41 45.66 -22.92
CA SER A 5 57.06 46.21 -23.05
C SER A 5 57.20 47.72 -23.22
N SER A 6 56.68 48.22 -24.34
CA SER A 6 56.89 49.55 -24.91
C SER A 6 56.15 50.70 -24.21
N ARG A 7 55.78 50.56 -22.93
CA ARG A 7 55.08 51.61 -22.17
C ARG A 7 55.53 51.81 -20.72
N SER A 8 56.76 51.41 -20.38
CA SER A 8 57.35 51.69 -19.07
C SER A 8 58.55 52.63 -19.20
N SER A 9 58.47 53.83 -18.61
CA SER A 9 59.59 54.78 -18.52
C SER A 9 60.57 54.42 -17.39
N ILE A 10 60.89 53.14 -17.22
CA ILE A 10 61.96 52.74 -16.30
C ILE A 10 63.27 52.85 -17.08
N ASN A 11 63.90 54.00 -16.91
CA ASN A 11 65.22 54.33 -17.43
C ASN A 11 66.23 53.30 -16.86
N ILE A 12 66.80 52.44 -17.71
CA ILE A 12 67.78 51.39 -17.34
C ILE A 12 68.94 51.94 -16.47
N LYS A 13 69.26 53.22 -16.61
CA LYS A 13 70.27 53.93 -15.79
C LYS A 13 69.88 54.08 -14.30
N HIS A 14 68.59 54.07 -13.95
CA HIS A 14 68.16 54.09 -12.55
C HIS A 14 68.23 52.71 -11.89
N LEU A 15 68.08 51.63 -12.67
CA LEU A 15 68.27 50.26 -12.17
C LEU A 15 69.74 49.99 -11.83
N GLU A 16 70.66 50.47 -12.69
CA GLU A 16 72.12 50.40 -12.44
C GLU A 16 72.56 51.18 -11.20
N LYS A 17 71.90 52.31 -10.89
CA LYS A 17 72.22 53.12 -9.71
C LYS A 17 71.67 52.52 -8.41
N ALA A 18 70.55 51.79 -8.49
CA ALA A 18 69.93 51.10 -7.36
C ALA A 18 70.63 49.78 -6.98
N THR A 19 71.32 49.12 -7.91
CA THR A 19 72.03 47.85 -7.64
C THR A 19 73.42 48.04 -7.02
N VAL A 20 73.98 49.25 -7.08
CA VAL A 20 75.37 49.55 -6.63
C VAL A 20 75.43 50.16 -5.22
N SER A 21 74.37 50.82 -4.72
CA SER A 21 74.37 51.36 -3.36
C SER A 21 73.81 50.36 -2.34
N THR A 22 74.48 50.25 -1.20
CA THR A 22 74.13 49.43 -0.03
C THR A 22 72.69 49.66 0.47
N GLY A 23 71.75 48.89 -0.08
CA GLY A 23 70.34 48.85 0.30
C GLY A 23 69.63 47.63 -0.30
N LYS A 24 70.34 46.50 -0.36
CA LYS A 24 70.00 45.29 -1.14
C LYS A 24 68.68 44.60 -0.75
N GLU A 25 68.05 44.95 0.36
CA GLU A 25 66.80 44.31 0.81
C GLU A 25 65.54 44.96 0.19
N GLY A 26 65.57 46.25 -0.14
CA GLY A 26 64.40 46.98 -0.67
C GLY A 26 64.01 46.56 -2.09
N LEU A 27 64.95 46.57 -3.04
CA LEU A 27 64.66 46.21 -4.44
C LEU A 27 64.33 44.73 -4.61
N VAL A 28 64.96 43.85 -3.83
CA VAL A 28 64.69 42.40 -3.85
C VAL A 28 63.32 42.11 -3.24
N SER A 29 62.94 42.79 -2.15
CA SER A 29 61.61 42.63 -1.54
C SER A 29 60.50 43.18 -2.44
N GLU A 30 60.69 44.34 -3.08
CA GLU A 30 59.76 44.89 -4.06
C GLU A 30 59.65 44.01 -5.32
N GLY A 31 60.77 43.49 -5.82
CA GLY A 31 60.81 42.54 -6.93
C GLY A 31 60.09 41.22 -6.61
N ASN A 32 60.27 40.70 -5.40
CA ASN A 32 59.56 39.51 -4.91
C ASN A 32 58.06 39.78 -4.74
N ALA A 33 57.68 40.97 -4.29
CA ALA A 33 56.27 41.37 -4.21
C ALA A 33 55.66 41.42 -5.62
N ALA A 34 56.27 42.13 -6.57
CA ALA A 34 55.78 42.19 -7.95
C ALA A 34 55.69 40.80 -8.60
N TYR A 35 56.68 39.92 -8.36
CA TYR A 35 56.66 38.52 -8.81
C TYR A 35 55.51 37.71 -8.20
N ASN A 36 55.24 37.86 -6.91
CA ASN A 36 54.09 37.18 -6.29
C ASN A 36 52.77 37.69 -6.85
N TRP A 37 52.65 39.00 -7.10
CA TRP A 37 51.45 39.61 -7.68
C TRP A 37 51.20 39.13 -9.11
N SER A 38 52.24 39.00 -9.95
CA SER A 38 52.07 38.47 -11.31
C SER A 38 51.61 37.00 -11.29
N ARG A 39 52.12 36.19 -10.35
CA ARG A 39 51.69 34.80 -10.19
C ARG A 39 50.26 34.66 -9.68
N CYS A 40 49.71 35.66 -8.99
CA CYS A 40 48.29 35.68 -8.62
C CYS A 40 47.36 35.95 -9.82
N VAL A 41 47.89 36.46 -10.93
CA VAL A 41 47.12 36.72 -12.17
C VAL A 41 47.21 35.52 -13.11
N ASP A 42 48.43 35.07 -13.45
CA ASP A 42 48.63 34.07 -14.51
C ASP A 42 48.85 32.63 -13.99
N GLU A 43 49.14 32.46 -12.69
CA GLU A 43 49.54 31.17 -12.11
C GLU A 43 48.71 30.77 -10.87
N LEU A 44 47.46 31.25 -10.75
CA LEU A 44 46.65 31.02 -9.56
C LEU A 44 46.47 29.52 -9.24
N GLU A 45 46.20 28.69 -10.25
CA GLU A 45 46.08 27.23 -10.10
C GLU A 45 47.39 26.58 -9.65
N SER A 46 48.52 27.02 -10.19
CA SER A 46 49.85 26.53 -9.79
C SER A 46 50.18 26.92 -8.34
N GLN A 47 49.78 28.13 -7.92
CA GLN A 47 49.92 28.59 -6.54
C GLN A 47 49.02 27.79 -5.58
N LEU A 48 47.78 27.51 -5.97
CA LEU A 48 46.85 26.67 -5.22
C LEU A 48 47.38 25.23 -5.09
N SER A 49 47.87 24.63 -6.18
CA SER A 49 48.50 23.31 -6.13
C SER A 49 49.76 23.31 -5.26
N LYS A 50 50.61 24.34 -5.34
CA LYS A 50 51.84 24.42 -4.53
C LYS A 50 51.58 24.52 -3.03
N HIS A 51 50.58 25.31 -2.62
CA HIS A 51 50.34 25.64 -1.20
C HIS A 51 49.17 24.88 -0.57
N GLY A 52 48.24 24.37 -1.37
CA GLY A 52 47.02 23.70 -0.91
C GLY A 52 46.85 22.25 -1.38
N SER A 53 47.77 21.70 -2.18
CA SER A 53 47.61 20.31 -2.68
C SER A 53 47.78 19.28 -1.58
N LEU A 54 46.81 18.37 -1.50
CA LEU A 54 46.77 17.23 -0.59
C LEU A 54 47.22 15.92 -1.26
N LYS A 55 47.80 15.99 -2.47
CA LYS A 55 48.15 14.82 -3.28
C LYS A 55 49.02 13.79 -2.54
N LYS A 56 49.94 14.24 -1.69
CA LYS A 56 50.84 13.38 -0.90
C LYS A 56 50.10 12.45 0.08
N LEU A 57 48.84 12.74 0.40
CA LEU A 57 48.03 11.87 1.23
C LEU A 57 47.70 10.54 0.56
N TYR A 58 47.89 10.41 -0.76
CA TYR A 58 47.82 9.12 -1.46
C TYR A 58 48.61 8.04 -0.74
N PHE A 59 49.87 8.30 -0.34
CA PHE A 59 50.71 7.31 0.35
C PHE A 59 50.22 6.93 1.76
N TYR A 60 49.24 7.66 2.29
CA TYR A 60 48.62 7.44 3.59
C TYR A 60 47.12 7.14 3.48
N HIS A 61 46.63 6.73 2.29
CA HIS A 61 45.20 6.52 2.03
C HIS A 61 44.55 5.56 3.04
N GLN A 62 45.27 4.57 3.58
CA GLN A 62 44.77 3.67 4.63
C GLN A 62 44.41 4.40 5.93
N HIS A 63 45.25 5.34 6.35
CA HIS A 63 44.99 6.15 7.55
C HIS A 63 43.83 7.13 7.30
N LEU A 64 43.76 7.68 6.08
CA LEU A 64 42.64 8.53 5.67
C LEU A 64 41.31 7.78 5.73
N THR A 65 41.26 6.52 5.31
CA THR A 65 40.05 5.69 5.41
C THR A 65 39.57 5.55 6.85
N THR A 66 40.48 5.38 7.80
CA THR A 66 40.12 5.31 9.23
C THR A 66 39.54 6.63 9.73
N VAL A 67 40.15 7.76 9.36
CA VAL A 67 39.65 9.09 9.73
C VAL A 67 38.30 9.37 9.06
N PHE A 68 38.14 8.99 7.79
CA PHE A 68 36.88 9.06 7.06
C PHE A 68 35.78 8.27 7.78
N ARG A 69 36.05 7.03 8.19
CA ARG A 69 35.08 6.19 8.92
C ARG A 69 34.64 6.85 10.23
N ASN A 70 35.57 7.43 10.98
CA ASN A 70 35.22 8.17 12.20
C ASN A 70 34.42 9.44 11.90
N THR A 71 34.69 10.10 10.77
CA THR A 71 33.96 11.30 10.34
C THR A 71 32.52 10.98 9.94
N MET A 72 32.32 9.87 9.23
CA MET A 72 30.98 9.46 8.78
C MET A 72 30.19 8.80 9.92
N PHE A 73 30.75 7.77 10.56
CA PHE A 73 30.02 6.87 11.46
C PHE A 73 30.27 7.14 12.95
N GLY A 74 31.25 7.97 13.29
CA GLY A 74 31.59 8.25 14.69
C GLY A 74 30.49 9.05 15.42
N PRO A 75 30.44 8.97 16.77
CA PRO A 75 29.45 9.67 17.58
C PRO A 75 29.61 11.19 17.54
N GLU A 76 30.85 11.68 17.44
CA GLU A 76 31.18 13.10 17.23
C GLU A 76 31.43 13.43 15.75
N GLY A 77 31.27 12.44 14.88
CA GLY A 77 31.47 12.55 13.44
C GLY A 77 30.46 13.53 12.84
N ARG A 78 30.92 14.33 11.89
CA ARG A 78 30.09 15.25 11.10
C ARG A 78 30.05 14.75 9.66
N PRO A 79 29.02 13.98 9.27
CA PRO A 79 28.91 13.42 7.91
C PRO A 79 29.06 14.47 6.82
N GLN A 80 28.55 15.68 7.01
CA GLN A 80 28.70 16.80 6.06
C GLN A 80 30.15 17.11 5.65
N HIS A 81 31.15 16.75 6.45
CA HIS A 81 32.55 16.97 6.08
C HIS A 81 33.13 15.84 5.22
N CYS A 82 32.50 14.66 5.14
CA CYS A 82 33.06 13.49 4.47
C CYS A 82 33.39 13.72 2.99
N CYS A 83 32.69 14.62 2.31
CA CYS A 83 32.93 14.96 0.91
C CYS A 83 34.28 15.63 0.66
N ALA A 84 34.91 16.24 1.68
CA ALA A 84 36.26 16.78 1.54
C ALA A 84 37.31 15.69 1.24
N TRP A 85 37.05 14.43 1.63
CA TRP A 85 37.93 13.30 1.36
C TRP A 85 37.85 12.87 -0.10
N LEU A 86 36.67 13.03 -0.73
CA LEU A 86 36.52 12.83 -2.16
C LEU A 86 37.33 13.88 -2.93
N GLY A 87 37.23 15.15 -2.55
CA GLY A 87 38.03 16.23 -3.14
C GLY A 87 39.54 16.01 -2.98
N ALA A 88 39.99 15.50 -1.83
CA ALA A 88 41.39 15.13 -1.63
C ALA A 88 41.82 13.99 -2.57
N ALA A 89 40.99 12.96 -2.71
CA ALA A 89 41.27 11.81 -3.58
C ALA A 89 41.36 12.19 -5.07
N CYS A 90 40.64 13.22 -5.52
CA CYS A 90 40.77 13.77 -6.89
C CYS A 90 42.21 14.20 -7.22
N SER A 91 42.95 14.69 -6.22
CA SER A 91 44.31 15.20 -6.42
C SER A 91 45.40 14.12 -6.41
N PHE A 92 45.06 12.87 -6.08
CA PHE A 92 46.05 11.79 -5.95
C PHE A 92 46.81 11.46 -7.25
N PRO A 93 46.19 11.45 -8.44
CA PRO A 93 46.92 11.23 -9.69
C PRO A 93 48.03 12.26 -9.95
N GLU A 94 47.95 13.47 -9.38
CA GLU A 94 48.99 14.51 -9.50
C GLU A 94 50.29 14.19 -8.74
N CYS A 95 50.30 13.11 -7.95
CA CYS A 95 51.51 12.59 -7.31
C CYS A 95 52.43 11.84 -8.26
N ALA A 96 51.91 11.34 -9.39
CA ALA A 96 52.70 10.55 -10.32
C ALA A 96 53.82 11.39 -10.96
N SER A 97 55.01 10.80 -11.06
CA SER A 97 56.14 11.43 -11.71
C SER A 97 55.95 11.46 -13.23
N ALA A 98 56.16 12.63 -13.84
CA ALA A 98 56.17 12.78 -15.31
C ALA A 98 57.29 11.95 -15.99
N ILE A 99 58.29 11.51 -15.22
CA ILE A 99 59.43 10.72 -15.71
C ILE A 99 59.08 9.23 -15.76
N ILE A 100 58.10 8.77 -14.96
CA ILE A 100 57.72 7.36 -14.84
C ILE A 100 56.24 7.21 -15.26
N PRO A 101 55.94 7.03 -16.56
CA PRO A 101 54.56 7.00 -17.06
C PRO A 101 53.74 5.81 -16.52
N GLU A 102 54.40 4.72 -16.13
CA GLU A 102 53.74 3.56 -15.51
C GLU A 102 53.07 3.91 -14.16
N GLU A 103 53.66 4.86 -13.43
CA GLU A 103 53.16 5.31 -12.13
C GLU A 103 51.82 6.04 -12.27
N VAL A 104 51.64 6.82 -13.34
CA VAL A 104 50.39 7.54 -13.64
C VAL A 104 49.21 6.58 -13.76
N ASN A 105 49.40 5.48 -14.49
CA ASN A 105 48.35 4.48 -14.70
C ASN A 105 48.01 3.72 -13.42
N LYS A 106 49.03 3.42 -12.59
CA LYS A 106 48.84 2.72 -11.32
C LYS A 106 48.11 3.61 -10.30
N ILE A 107 48.64 4.80 -10.03
CA ILE A 107 48.06 5.76 -9.08
C ILE A 107 46.66 6.18 -9.55
N GLY A 108 46.46 6.37 -10.85
CA GLY A 108 45.15 6.66 -11.43
C GLY A 108 44.10 5.61 -11.11
N ARG A 109 44.38 4.34 -11.39
CA ARG A 109 43.46 3.23 -11.08
C ARG A 109 43.19 3.09 -9.58
N ASP A 110 44.22 3.20 -8.76
CA ASP A 110 44.08 3.13 -7.31
C ASP A 110 43.20 4.27 -6.78
N SER A 111 43.35 5.48 -7.34
CA SER A 111 42.56 6.66 -6.96
C SER A 111 41.08 6.51 -7.36
N ILE A 112 40.81 5.97 -8.55
CA ILE A 112 39.44 5.67 -9.01
C ILE A 112 38.77 4.68 -8.06
N SER A 113 39.43 3.56 -7.77
CA SER A 113 38.89 2.54 -6.86
C SER A 113 38.71 3.07 -5.43
N TYR A 114 39.60 3.96 -4.98
CA TYR A 114 39.49 4.62 -3.69
C TYR A 114 38.26 5.55 -3.63
N VAL A 115 38.06 6.38 -4.67
CA VAL A 115 36.88 7.26 -4.77
C VAL A 115 35.59 6.45 -4.82
N GLU A 116 35.53 5.38 -5.61
CA GLU A 116 34.37 4.47 -5.65
C GLU A 116 34.05 3.92 -4.25
N SER A 117 35.04 3.40 -3.53
CA SER A 117 34.86 2.87 -2.18
C SER A 117 34.41 3.93 -1.16
N LEU A 118 34.89 5.17 -1.29
CA LEU A 118 34.43 6.28 -0.48
C LEU A 118 32.97 6.63 -0.80
N ILE A 119 32.60 6.73 -2.08
CA ILE A 119 31.21 7.00 -2.49
C ILE A 119 30.27 5.92 -1.95
N GLU A 120 30.61 4.64 -2.14
CA GLU A 120 29.82 3.52 -1.58
C GLU A 120 29.65 3.64 -0.06
N SER A 121 30.71 4.02 0.66
CA SER A 121 30.64 4.19 2.12
C SER A 121 29.81 5.40 2.53
N ILE A 122 29.85 6.50 1.76
CA ILE A 122 29.02 7.69 2.00
C ILE A 122 27.55 7.37 1.74
N MET A 123 27.25 6.69 0.62
CA MET A 123 25.89 6.25 0.29
C MET A 123 25.36 5.24 1.33
N GLY A 124 26.16 4.28 1.76
CA GLY A 124 25.79 3.38 2.87
C GLY A 124 25.57 4.14 4.19
N GLY A 125 26.31 5.22 4.42
CA GLY A 125 26.09 6.14 5.52
C GLY A 125 24.75 6.89 5.44
N LEU A 126 24.42 7.42 4.27
CA LEU A 126 23.15 8.08 3.97
C LEU A 126 21.97 7.11 4.17
N GLU A 127 22.06 5.91 3.60
CA GLU A 127 21.09 4.83 3.78
C GLU A 127 20.93 4.49 5.27
N GLY A 128 22.02 4.36 6.00
CA GLY A 128 22.00 4.10 7.44
C GLY A 128 21.26 5.17 8.23
N LEU A 129 21.42 6.45 7.89
CA LEU A 129 20.70 7.56 8.53
C LEU A 129 19.19 7.48 8.25
N ILE A 130 18.80 7.21 7.00
CA ILE A 130 17.38 7.00 6.63
C ILE A 130 16.80 5.83 7.44
N ASN A 131 17.52 4.72 7.53
CA ASN A 131 17.07 3.52 8.24
C ASN A 131 17.00 3.70 9.76
N ILE A 132 17.89 4.51 10.35
CA ILE A 132 17.81 4.90 11.77
C ILE A 132 16.55 5.72 12.02
N LEU A 133 16.26 6.70 11.17
CA LEU A 133 15.04 7.51 11.28
C LEU A 133 13.77 6.67 11.09
N ASP A 134 13.78 5.70 10.18
CA ASP A 134 12.63 4.83 9.88
C ASP A 134 12.47 3.65 10.86
N SER A 135 13.43 3.47 11.78
CA SER A 135 13.40 2.41 12.78
C SER A 135 12.33 2.64 13.85
N GLU A 136 12.02 1.59 14.61
CA GLU A 136 11.16 1.69 15.80
C GLU A 136 11.74 2.59 16.88
N GLY A 137 13.06 2.82 16.91
CA GLY A 137 13.72 3.79 17.80
C GLY A 137 13.75 5.21 17.24
N GLY A 138 13.42 5.40 15.97
CA GLY A 138 13.32 6.69 15.29
C GLY A 138 11.89 7.21 15.30
N PHE A 139 11.38 7.64 14.13
CA PHE A 139 9.99 8.07 13.96
C PHE A 139 8.98 6.97 14.27
N GLY A 140 9.37 5.69 14.16
CA GLY A 140 8.51 4.58 14.54
C GLY A 140 8.10 4.61 16.01
N SER A 141 8.98 5.09 16.90
CA SER A 141 8.67 5.20 18.33
C SER A 141 7.50 6.16 18.58
N LEU A 142 7.42 7.25 17.82
CA LEU A 142 6.37 8.27 17.93
C LEU A 142 5.06 7.75 17.34
N GLU A 143 5.13 7.08 16.19
CA GLU A 143 3.96 6.50 15.53
C GLU A 143 3.33 5.38 16.36
N MET A 144 4.14 4.55 17.03
CA MET A 144 3.65 3.50 17.92
C MET A 144 2.82 4.05 19.08
N GLN A 145 3.05 5.30 19.51
CA GLN A 145 2.22 5.94 20.55
C GLN A 145 0.79 6.21 20.09
N LEU A 146 0.58 6.32 18.76
CA LEU A 146 -0.71 6.58 18.13
C LEU A 146 -1.44 5.28 17.76
N SER A 147 -0.86 4.11 18.04
CA SER A 147 -1.48 2.84 17.68
C SER A 147 -2.78 2.60 18.48
N PRO A 148 -3.78 1.92 17.90
CA PRO A 148 -5.01 1.56 18.61
C PRO A 148 -4.74 0.72 19.88
N GLU A 149 -3.67 -0.06 19.89
CA GLU A 149 -3.24 -0.86 21.04
C GLU A 149 -2.85 0.02 22.23
N GLN A 150 -2.14 1.13 21.98
CA GLN A 150 -1.83 2.11 23.02
C GLN A 150 -3.08 2.81 23.55
N ALA A 151 -4.07 3.05 22.69
CA ALA A 151 -5.37 3.57 23.13
C ALA A 151 -6.10 2.56 24.05
N ALA A 152 -6.08 1.27 23.71
CA ALA A 152 -6.67 0.22 24.54
C ALA A 152 -5.98 0.10 25.91
N LEU A 153 -4.64 0.16 25.95
CA LEU A 153 -3.87 0.18 27.20
C LEU A 153 -4.24 1.37 28.09
N ARG A 154 -4.40 2.57 27.50
CA ARG A 154 -4.86 3.75 28.22
C ARG A 154 -6.27 3.58 28.76
N LEU A 155 -7.20 3.05 27.97
CA LEU A 155 -8.57 2.76 28.41
C LEU A 155 -8.59 1.78 29.58
N ASN A 156 -7.81 0.70 29.53
CA ASN A 156 -7.71 -0.26 30.62
C ASN A 156 -7.10 0.35 31.89
N ASN A 157 -6.08 1.20 31.75
CA ASN A 157 -5.44 1.88 32.88
C ASN A 157 -6.34 2.95 33.53
N THR A 158 -7.30 3.53 32.81
CA THR A 158 -8.31 4.41 33.44
C THR A 158 -9.31 3.65 34.31
N ARG A 159 -9.53 2.35 34.02
CA ARG A 159 -10.43 1.47 34.78
C ARG A 159 -9.75 0.85 36.00
N ALA A 160 -8.45 0.51 35.89
CA ALA A 160 -7.64 0.09 37.01
C ALA A 160 -7.13 1.33 37.78
N LYS A 161 -7.75 1.68 38.92
CA LYS A 161 -7.24 2.73 39.82
C LYS A 161 -5.88 2.31 40.39
N GLY A 162 -4.80 2.60 39.67
CA GLY A 162 -3.45 2.31 40.14
C GLY A 162 -2.36 2.45 39.08
N VAL A 163 -1.71 3.62 39.07
CA VAL A 163 -0.27 3.82 38.76
C VAL A 163 0.26 3.27 37.43
N SER A 164 0.10 4.06 36.37
CA SER A 164 1.20 4.50 35.47
C SER A 164 0.63 5.53 34.49
N SER A 165 1.03 6.79 34.62
CA SER A 165 0.64 7.83 33.66
C SER A 165 1.43 7.61 32.36
N LEU A 166 0.90 6.80 31.45
CA LEU A 166 1.38 6.74 30.07
C LEU A 166 1.41 8.16 29.52
N LEU A 167 2.59 8.66 29.19
CA LEU A 167 2.78 9.98 28.58
C LEU A 167 1.90 10.08 27.34
N THR A 168 1.17 11.17 27.18
CA THR A 168 0.31 11.38 26.01
C THR A 168 1.18 11.66 24.77
N PRO A 169 0.76 11.20 23.58
CA PRO A 169 1.46 11.56 22.34
C PRO A 169 1.63 13.08 22.22
N GLY A 170 2.82 13.53 21.82
CA GLY A 170 3.18 14.95 21.77
C GLY A 170 3.79 15.50 23.05
N TYR A 171 3.91 14.70 24.12
CA TYR A 171 4.65 15.09 25.34
C TYR A 171 6.12 15.44 25.03
N GLU A 172 6.70 14.72 24.08
CA GLU A 172 8.05 14.89 23.55
C GLU A 172 8.25 16.19 22.76
N SER A 173 7.17 16.79 22.27
CA SER A 173 7.21 18.03 21.48
C SER A 173 7.26 19.30 22.34
N TYR A 174 7.04 19.19 23.67
CA TYR A 174 7.18 20.33 24.56
C TYR A 174 8.66 20.71 24.73
N PRO A 175 9.02 22.01 24.67
CA PRO A 175 10.41 22.46 24.79
C PRO A 175 11.13 21.92 26.03
N ASP A 176 10.42 21.83 27.17
CA ASP A 176 10.94 21.32 28.44
C ASP A 176 11.36 19.84 28.37
N ASN A 177 10.80 19.08 27.43
CA ASN A 177 11.06 17.64 27.24
C ASN A 177 11.91 17.33 26.01
N SER A 178 12.54 18.35 25.41
CA SER A 178 13.42 18.22 24.22
C SER A 178 14.50 17.14 24.35
N SER A 179 14.91 16.78 25.57
CA SER A 179 15.83 15.65 25.80
C SER A 179 15.35 14.31 25.26
N SER A 180 14.03 14.11 25.16
CA SER A 180 13.43 12.86 24.67
C SER A 180 13.63 12.63 23.17
N ILE A 181 13.82 13.69 22.39
CA ILE A 181 13.96 13.63 20.91
C ILE A 181 15.36 13.96 20.41
N LYS A 182 16.33 14.23 21.30
CA LYS A 182 17.70 14.66 20.92
C LYS A 182 18.37 13.73 19.91
N MET A 183 18.19 12.42 20.04
CA MET A 183 18.76 11.45 19.10
C MET A 183 18.11 11.53 17.72
N LEU A 184 16.79 11.74 17.68
CA LEU A 184 16.03 11.91 16.45
C LEU A 184 16.42 13.22 15.75
N GLU A 185 16.49 14.32 16.49
CA GLU A 185 16.95 15.62 15.99
C GLU A 185 18.38 15.54 15.44
N ALA A 186 19.29 14.89 16.17
CA ALA A 186 20.67 14.71 15.72
C ALA A 186 20.75 13.87 14.43
N ALA A 187 19.95 12.81 14.30
CA ALA A 187 19.89 11.99 13.09
C ALA A 187 19.31 12.77 11.91
N MET A 188 18.23 13.55 12.12
CA MET A 188 17.64 14.42 11.10
C MET A 188 18.64 15.48 10.62
N GLN A 189 19.34 16.15 11.55
CA GLN A 189 20.35 17.16 11.20
C GLN A 189 21.51 16.53 10.43
N ARG A 190 21.97 15.33 10.82
CA ARG A 190 23.02 14.61 10.08
C ARG A 190 22.59 14.24 8.67
N LEU A 191 21.35 13.77 8.49
CA LEU A 191 20.79 13.43 7.19
C LEU A 191 20.70 14.66 6.28
N THR A 192 20.01 15.70 6.74
CA THR A 192 19.76 16.93 5.97
C THR A 192 21.06 17.66 5.60
N SER A 193 22.00 17.78 6.53
CA SER A 193 23.31 18.35 6.24
C SER A 193 24.10 17.52 5.23
N LEU A 194 24.07 16.19 5.31
CA LEU A 194 24.76 15.33 4.35
C LEU A 194 24.14 15.44 2.94
N CYS A 195 22.81 15.43 2.85
CA CYS A 195 22.08 15.64 1.59
C CYS A 195 22.44 16.97 0.93
N SER A 196 22.45 18.07 1.71
CA SER A 196 22.83 19.39 1.19
C SER A 196 24.25 19.42 0.64
N VAL A 197 25.23 18.84 1.36
CA VAL A 197 26.61 18.80 0.86
C VAL A 197 26.71 17.92 -0.40
N LEU A 198 26.07 16.76 -0.43
CA LEU A 198 26.07 15.89 -1.62
C LEU A 198 25.42 16.55 -2.83
N ASN A 199 24.41 17.37 -2.62
CA ASN A 199 23.72 18.11 -3.67
C ASN A 199 24.62 19.20 -4.31
N ASP A 200 25.34 19.94 -3.46
CA ASP A 200 26.11 21.12 -3.86
C ASP A 200 27.50 20.78 -4.41
N MET A 201 27.99 19.56 -4.19
CA MET A 201 29.27 19.12 -4.70
C MET A 201 29.29 19.03 -6.23
N GLU A 202 30.34 19.62 -6.83
CA GLU A 202 30.63 19.49 -8.26
C GLU A 202 31.01 18.04 -8.62
N PRO A 203 30.80 17.61 -9.89
CA PRO A 203 31.24 16.29 -10.34
C PRO A 203 32.73 16.07 -10.08
N ILE A 204 33.05 14.92 -9.49
CA ILE A 204 34.42 14.56 -9.12
C ILE A 204 35.10 13.96 -10.35
N GLY A 205 36.12 14.67 -10.86
CA GLY A 205 36.97 14.18 -11.95
C GLY A 205 38.22 13.49 -11.43
N VAL A 206 38.42 12.22 -11.79
CA VAL A 206 39.68 11.49 -11.59
C VAL A 206 40.17 11.02 -12.96
N LEU A 207 41.19 11.70 -13.50
CA LEU A 207 41.67 11.48 -14.87
C LEU A 207 40.49 11.61 -15.87
N ASN A 208 40.13 10.50 -16.55
CA ASN A 208 39.05 10.46 -17.54
C ASN A 208 37.70 9.99 -16.96
N HIS A 209 37.63 9.74 -15.64
CA HIS A 209 36.41 9.30 -14.96
C HIS A 209 35.74 10.48 -14.26
N VAL A 210 34.43 10.63 -14.45
CA VAL A 210 33.62 11.67 -13.82
C VAL A 210 32.56 10.99 -12.96
N PHE A 211 32.57 11.31 -11.66
CA PHE A 211 31.61 10.81 -10.69
C PHE A 211 30.59 11.89 -10.35
N VAL A 212 29.31 11.60 -10.56
CA VAL A 212 28.20 12.53 -10.29
C VAL A 212 27.46 12.06 -9.04
N LEU A 213 27.76 12.66 -7.89
CA LEU A 213 27.25 12.20 -6.58
C LEU A 213 25.72 12.23 -6.47
N ARG A 214 25.06 13.15 -7.17
CA ARG A 214 23.59 13.24 -7.20
C ARG A 214 22.94 11.96 -7.75
N GLU A 215 23.50 11.35 -8.79
CA GLU A 215 22.98 10.09 -9.35
C GLU A 215 23.15 8.93 -8.38
N TYR A 216 24.33 8.81 -7.74
CA TYR A 216 24.57 7.80 -6.70
C TYR A 216 23.61 7.96 -5.53
N MET A 217 23.32 9.19 -5.12
CA MET A 217 22.36 9.48 -4.07
C MET A 217 20.93 9.10 -4.47
N ARG A 218 20.51 9.41 -5.70
CA ARG A 218 19.21 9.01 -6.25
C ARG A 218 19.06 7.48 -6.22
N ASP A 219 20.03 6.76 -6.76
CA ASP A 219 20.02 5.30 -6.80
C ASP A 219 20.07 4.67 -5.40
N CYS A 220 20.83 5.27 -4.48
CA CYS A 220 20.90 4.84 -3.09
C CYS A 220 19.53 4.96 -2.39
N ILE A 221 18.88 6.12 -2.50
CA ILE A 221 17.59 6.37 -1.84
C ILE A 221 16.50 5.48 -2.45
N ILE A 222 16.39 5.41 -3.77
CA ILE A 222 15.39 4.58 -4.47
C ILE A 222 15.64 3.09 -4.21
N GLY A 223 16.90 2.66 -4.24
CA GLY A 223 17.31 1.29 -3.95
C GLY A 223 17.05 0.89 -2.50
N ASN A 224 17.22 1.82 -1.54
CA ASN A 224 16.82 1.62 -0.15
C ASN A 224 15.29 1.48 -0.04
N PHE A 225 14.53 2.39 -0.65
CA PHE A 225 13.07 2.34 -0.64
C PHE A 225 12.53 1.00 -1.16
N ARG A 226 13.04 0.50 -2.30
CA ARG A 226 12.62 -0.81 -2.84
C ARG A 226 12.88 -1.95 -1.86
N ARG A 227 14.08 -2.03 -1.28
CA ARG A 227 14.42 -3.08 -0.28
C ARG A 227 13.55 -2.96 0.96
N ARG A 228 13.30 -1.73 1.41
CA ARG A 228 12.47 -1.46 2.59
C ARG A 228 11.01 -1.84 2.34
N PHE A 229 10.46 -1.52 1.17
CA PHE A 229 9.09 -1.90 0.79
C PHE A 229 8.89 -3.42 0.84
N HIS A 230 9.82 -4.21 0.29
CA HIS A 230 9.79 -5.67 0.40
C HIS A 230 9.85 -6.17 1.83
N SER A 231 10.73 -5.57 2.65
CA SER A 231 10.84 -5.90 4.07
C SER A 231 9.58 -5.54 4.87
N MET A 232 8.82 -4.52 4.46
CA MET A 232 7.58 -4.12 5.13
C MET A 232 6.45 -5.13 4.91
N ILE A 233 6.44 -5.83 3.77
CA ILE A 233 5.37 -6.78 3.43
C ILE A 233 5.56 -8.13 4.15
N ARG A 234 6.81 -8.56 4.33
CA ARG A 234 7.13 -9.89 4.87
C ARG A 234 7.32 -9.85 6.39
N THR A 235 6.67 -10.78 7.08
CA THR A 235 6.99 -11.11 8.49
C THR A 235 7.54 -12.54 8.58
N GLU A 236 8.02 -12.95 9.76
CA GLU A 236 8.64 -14.27 9.95
C GLU A 236 7.68 -15.43 9.62
N ASN A 237 6.39 -15.27 9.93
CA ASN A 237 5.38 -16.33 9.84
C ASN A 237 4.19 -16.01 8.92
N CYS A 238 4.08 -14.77 8.42
CA CYS A 238 2.94 -14.32 7.62
C CYS A 238 3.28 -13.11 6.73
N ILE A 239 2.31 -12.56 6.01
CA ILE A 239 2.40 -11.19 5.47
C ILE A 239 2.01 -10.18 6.55
N GLN A 240 2.55 -8.96 6.45
CA GLN A 240 2.18 -7.84 7.31
C GLN A 240 0.77 -7.33 6.95
N ARG A 241 0.02 -6.84 7.94
CA ARG A 241 -1.31 -6.25 7.71
C ARG A 241 -1.23 -5.05 6.75
N PRO A 242 -2.09 -4.95 5.71
CA PRO A 242 -2.07 -3.84 4.75
C PRO A 242 -2.08 -2.45 5.39
N SER A 243 -2.88 -2.22 6.44
CA SER A 243 -2.94 -0.94 7.14
C SER A 243 -1.63 -0.55 7.80
N ILE A 244 -0.87 -1.53 8.31
CA ILE A 244 0.44 -1.34 8.91
C ILE A 244 1.47 -1.07 7.82
N ILE A 245 1.44 -1.80 6.70
CA ILE A 245 2.32 -1.52 5.54
C ILE A 245 2.12 -0.08 5.06
N GLU A 246 0.88 0.39 4.97
CA GLU A 246 0.56 1.76 4.56
C GLU A 246 1.13 2.80 5.54
N SER A 247 1.05 2.54 6.84
CA SER A 247 1.63 3.39 7.89
C SER A 247 3.16 3.46 7.79
N LEU A 248 3.83 2.29 7.69
CA LEU A 248 5.28 2.21 7.51
C LEU A 248 5.73 2.94 6.23
N LEU A 249 5.00 2.75 5.12
CA LEU A 249 5.29 3.41 3.86
C LEU A 249 5.14 4.93 3.97
N ARG A 250 4.07 5.43 4.59
CA ARG A 250 3.89 6.88 4.82
C ARG A 250 5.02 7.47 5.67
N ARG A 251 5.48 6.76 6.70
CA ARG A 251 6.63 7.19 7.51
C ARG A 251 7.90 7.28 6.67
N HIS A 252 8.20 6.24 5.90
CA HIS A 252 9.38 6.22 5.05
C HIS A 252 9.34 7.31 3.96
N LEU A 253 8.17 7.53 3.34
CA LEU A 253 7.93 8.66 2.43
C LEU A 253 8.20 10.00 3.11
N GLY A 254 7.75 10.19 4.36
CA GLY A 254 8.01 11.40 5.13
C GLY A 254 9.51 11.69 5.30
N ILE A 255 10.32 10.65 5.51
CA ILE A 255 11.79 10.76 5.62
C ILE A 255 12.42 11.09 4.26
N ILE A 256 11.93 10.51 3.16
CA ILE A 256 12.43 10.84 1.82
C ILE A 256 12.08 12.28 1.45
N HIS A 257 10.85 12.73 1.71
CA HIS A 257 10.47 14.13 1.47
C HIS A 257 11.31 15.10 2.32
N LEU A 258 11.67 14.72 3.55
CA LEU A 258 12.62 15.49 4.37
C LEU A 258 13.99 15.59 3.68
N ALA A 259 14.49 14.51 3.08
CA ALA A 259 15.73 14.55 2.30
C ALA A 259 15.58 15.39 1.03
N GLU A 260 14.46 15.27 0.31
CA GLU A 260 14.15 15.99 -0.94
C GLU A 260 14.14 17.51 -0.74
N GLN A 261 13.76 18.02 0.43
CA GLN A 261 13.86 19.45 0.77
C GLN A 261 15.30 20.01 0.69
N HIS A 262 16.31 19.15 0.78
CA HIS A 262 17.73 19.52 0.75
C HIS A 262 18.44 19.07 -0.53
N ILE A 263 17.69 18.59 -1.53
CA ILE A 263 18.23 18.04 -2.77
C ILE A 263 17.45 18.61 -3.96
N SER A 264 18.15 19.01 -5.02
CA SER A 264 17.54 19.44 -6.29
C SER A 264 17.31 18.24 -7.23
N MET A 265 16.55 17.24 -6.78
CA MET A 265 16.24 16.01 -7.54
C MET A 265 14.79 15.60 -7.28
N ASP A 266 14.11 15.06 -8.31
CA ASP A 266 12.78 14.47 -8.15
C ASP A 266 12.92 13.03 -7.64
N LEU A 267 12.82 12.88 -6.32
CA LEU A 267 12.81 11.58 -5.64
C LEU A 267 11.40 10.98 -5.65
N THR A 268 10.38 11.84 -5.67
CA THR A 268 8.98 11.44 -5.71
C THR A 268 8.68 10.59 -6.94
N GLU A 269 9.17 10.97 -8.13
CA GLU A 269 8.99 10.19 -9.35
C GLU A 269 9.67 8.82 -9.27
N GLY A 270 10.89 8.76 -8.72
CA GLY A 270 11.59 7.49 -8.51
C GLY A 270 10.83 6.54 -7.57
N ILE A 271 10.16 7.09 -6.55
CA ILE A 271 9.30 6.29 -5.67
C ILE A 271 8.05 5.80 -6.41
N ARG A 272 7.41 6.65 -7.23
CA ARG A 272 6.26 6.25 -8.06
C ARG A 272 6.65 5.13 -9.02
N GLU A 273 7.82 5.22 -9.66
CA GLU A 273 8.35 4.17 -10.53
C GLU A 273 8.52 2.83 -9.78
N VAL A 274 9.04 2.85 -8.56
CA VAL A 274 9.17 1.63 -7.74
C VAL A 274 7.81 1.05 -7.37
N LEU A 275 6.88 1.86 -6.87
CA LEU A 275 5.54 1.40 -6.49
C LEU A 275 4.76 0.88 -7.69
N LEU A 276 4.89 1.53 -8.84
CA LEU A 276 4.31 1.08 -10.09
C LEU A 276 4.94 -0.23 -10.55
N ALA A 277 6.26 -0.35 -10.56
CA ALA A 277 6.94 -1.58 -10.95
C ALA A 277 6.56 -2.78 -10.07
N GLU A 278 6.36 -2.56 -8.77
CA GLU A 278 5.99 -3.61 -7.82
C GLU A 278 4.48 -3.96 -7.82
N SER A 279 3.64 -3.10 -8.41
CA SER A 279 2.19 -3.34 -8.57
C SER A 279 1.81 -3.76 -9.99
N TYR A 280 2.65 -3.47 -10.98
CA TYR A 280 2.38 -3.72 -12.39
C TYR A 280 2.45 -5.22 -12.71
N THR A 281 1.40 -5.73 -13.35
CA THR A 281 1.26 -7.15 -13.73
C THR A 281 0.97 -7.34 -15.21
N GLY A 282 1.12 -6.29 -16.02
CA GLY A 282 0.71 -6.25 -17.42
C GLY A 282 -0.41 -5.22 -17.67
N PRO A 283 -0.82 -5.07 -18.94
CA PRO A 283 -1.87 -4.14 -19.31
C PRO A 283 -3.21 -4.57 -18.72
N PHE A 284 -3.98 -3.60 -18.21
CA PHE A 284 -5.31 -3.84 -17.67
C PHE A 284 -6.27 -4.19 -18.83
N PRO A 285 -6.76 -5.43 -18.98
CA PRO A 285 -7.32 -5.94 -20.23
C PRO A 285 -8.57 -5.18 -20.72
N ASN A 286 -9.35 -4.61 -19.80
CA ASN A 286 -10.55 -3.84 -20.14
C ASN A 286 -10.29 -2.34 -20.39
N LEU A 287 -9.07 -1.84 -20.11
CA LEU A 287 -8.70 -0.42 -20.22
C LEU A 287 -7.54 -0.16 -21.17
N GLN A 288 -6.63 -1.12 -21.33
CA GLN A 288 -5.37 -0.99 -22.07
C GLN A 288 -5.29 -2.10 -23.13
N MET A 289 -5.09 -1.71 -24.39
CA MET A 289 -5.08 -2.60 -25.56
C MET A 289 -3.69 -2.84 -26.15
N PHE A 290 -2.62 -2.43 -25.46
CA PHE A 290 -1.27 -2.57 -25.99
C PHE A 290 -0.78 -4.02 -25.87
N GLU A 291 -0.15 -4.54 -26.92
CA GLU A 291 0.52 -5.84 -26.88
C GLU A 291 1.60 -5.85 -25.80
N THR A 292 1.55 -6.84 -24.91
CA THR A 292 2.63 -7.10 -23.95
C THR A 292 3.91 -7.44 -24.72
N PRO A 293 5.03 -6.72 -24.52
CA PRO A 293 6.31 -7.16 -25.04
C PRO A 293 6.63 -8.53 -24.44
N VAL A 294 7.03 -9.48 -25.30
CA VAL A 294 7.26 -10.92 -25.00
C VAL A 294 8.29 -11.18 -23.87
N GLY A 295 8.94 -10.15 -23.33
CA GLY A 295 9.91 -10.24 -22.22
C GLY A 295 9.41 -9.78 -20.84
N THR A 296 8.16 -9.31 -20.70
CA THR A 296 7.66 -8.71 -19.44
C THR A 296 6.66 -9.61 -18.71
N GLN A 297 6.93 -10.93 -18.66
CA GLN A 297 6.05 -11.90 -18.00
C GLN A 297 6.26 -12.04 -16.49
N GLY A 298 7.14 -11.22 -15.89
CA GLY A 298 7.27 -11.13 -14.43
C GLY A 298 6.45 -9.97 -13.90
N GLY A 299 5.36 -10.24 -13.21
CA GLY A 299 4.67 -9.21 -12.43
C GLY A 299 5.53 -8.74 -11.26
N GLY A 300 5.18 -7.61 -10.64
CA GLY A 300 5.84 -7.15 -9.43
C GLY A 300 5.88 -8.22 -8.34
N SER A 301 7.05 -8.44 -7.72
CA SER A 301 7.21 -9.50 -6.72
C SER A 301 6.41 -9.24 -5.44
N ALA A 302 6.20 -7.97 -5.09
CA ALA A 302 5.39 -7.58 -3.95
C ALA A 302 3.90 -7.94 -4.13
N VAL A 303 3.32 -7.59 -5.28
CA VAL A 303 1.91 -7.89 -5.57
C VAL A 303 1.67 -9.39 -5.69
N GLU A 304 2.60 -10.14 -6.29
CA GLU A 304 2.52 -11.59 -6.38
C GLU A 304 2.50 -12.27 -5.01
N MET A 305 3.40 -11.86 -4.11
CA MET A 305 3.45 -12.39 -2.74
C MET A 305 2.14 -12.19 -1.98
N ILE A 306 1.56 -10.98 -2.06
CA ILE A 306 0.30 -10.68 -1.34
C ILE A 306 -0.89 -11.39 -1.99
N CYS A 307 -1.00 -11.39 -3.32
CA CYS A 307 -2.10 -12.08 -4.00
C CYS A 307 -2.09 -13.58 -3.70
N ASN A 308 -0.92 -14.22 -3.78
CA ASN A 308 -0.77 -15.63 -3.45
C ASN A 308 -1.19 -15.91 -1.99
N TRP A 309 -0.81 -15.05 -1.04
CA TRP A 309 -1.19 -15.24 0.35
C TRP A 309 -2.71 -15.18 0.56
N TYR A 310 -3.41 -14.18 -0.01
CA TYR A 310 -4.86 -14.07 0.13
C TYR A 310 -5.60 -15.24 -0.53
N ILE A 311 -5.17 -15.66 -1.73
CA ILE A 311 -5.79 -16.78 -2.44
C ILE A 311 -5.62 -18.09 -1.67
N GLU A 312 -4.41 -18.41 -1.21
CA GLU A 312 -4.15 -19.69 -0.53
C GLU A 312 -4.75 -19.74 0.90
N ASN A 313 -4.65 -18.64 1.66
CA ASN A 313 -5.02 -18.67 3.08
C ASN A 313 -6.45 -18.21 3.37
N VAL A 314 -7.00 -17.27 2.59
CA VAL A 314 -8.35 -16.73 2.83
C VAL A 314 -9.37 -17.40 1.92
N VAL A 315 -9.09 -17.48 0.61
CA VAL A 315 -10.07 -17.97 -0.37
C VAL A 315 -10.13 -19.50 -0.40
N LYS A 316 -8.98 -20.17 -0.54
CA LYS A 316 -8.89 -21.63 -0.61
C LYS A 316 -8.92 -22.31 0.75
N ASP A 317 -8.62 -21.57 1.83
CA ASP A 317 -8.34 -22.12 3.16
C ASP A 317 -7.46 -23.39 3.09
N ALA A 318 -6.32 -23.30 2.38
CA ALA A 318 -5.46 -24.45 2.09
C ALA A 318 -4.96 -25.14 3.37
N SER A 319 -4.81 -24.38 4.45
CA SER A 319 -4.44 -24.88 5.79
C SER A 319 -5.61 -25.42 6.62
N ARG A 320 -6.86 -25.33 6.12
CA ARG A 320 -8.08 -25.76 6.82
C ARG A 320 -8.22 -25.21 8.24
N ILE A 321 -7.92 -23.93 8.41
CA ILE A 321 -7.98 -23.23 9.70
C ILE A 321 -9.39 -22.76 10.07
N GLY A 322 -10.38 -23.07 9.22
CA GLY A 322 -11.78 -22.75 9.44
C GLY A 322 -12.04 -21.29 9.16
N VAL A 323 -11.66 -20.82 7.96
CA VAL A 323 -12.00 -19.47 7.49
C VAL A 323 -13.49 -19.41 7.19
N ALA A 324 -14.22 -18.52 7.86
CA ALA A 324 -15.65 -18.31 7.67
C ALA A 324 -16.00 -16.85 7.41
N PHE A 325 -16.95 -16.58 6.52
CA PHE A 325 -17.40 -15.21 6.29
C PHE A 325 -18.42 -14.76 7.35
N ASP A 326 -18.19 -13.57 7.89
CA ASP A 326 -19.05 -12.88 8.82
C ASP A 326 -19.84 -11.80 8.11
N ALA A 327 -21.15 -12.04 7.98
CA ALA A 327 -22.06 -11.16 7.28
C ALA A 327 -22.34 -9.86 8.04
N ILE A 328 -22.20 -9.85 9.37
CA ILE A 328 -22.45 -8.67 10.21
C ILE A 328 -21.28 -7.69 10.10
N GLN A 329 -20.05 -8.19 10.23
CA GLN A 329 -18.85 -7.35 10.09
C GLN A 329 -18.39 -7.17 8.63
N ASN A 330 -18.98 -7.92 7.70
CA ASN A 330 -18.62 -7.94 6.28
C ASN A 330 -17.12 -8.22 6.08
N CYS A 331 -16.61 -9.29 6.69
CA CYS A 331 -15.22 -9.73 6.62
C CYS A 331 -15.10 -11.26 6.78
N PHE A 332 -13.93 -11.83 6.51
CA PHE A 332 -13.66 -13.23 6.80
C PHE A 332 -12.98 -13.37 8.17
N ARG A 333 -13.49 -14.27 9.01
CA ARG A 333 -12.88 -14.65 10.29
C ARG A 333 -12.23 -16.02 10.15
N SER A 334 -11.26 -16.32 11.00
CA SER A 334 -10.67 -17.66 11.07
C SER A 334 -10.80 -18.20 12.49
N SER A 335 -11.10 -19.48 12.61
CA SER A 335 -11.21 -20.16 13.91
C SER A 335 -9.83 -20.36 14.54
N GLN A 336 -8.81 -20.53 13.71
CA GLN A 336 -7.41 -20.66 14.11
C GLN A 336 -6.54 -19.59 13.41
N PRO A 337 -5.37 -19.24 13.98
CA PRO A 337 -4.46 -18.31 13.33
C PRO A 337 -3.78 -18.92 12.10
N ILE A 338 -3.86 -18.22 10.97
CA ILE A 338 -3.10 -18.45 9.73
C ILE A 338 -1.60 -18.39 10.06
N GLY A 339 -0.85 -19.42 9.65
CA GLY A 339 0.61 -19.45 9.79
C GLY A 339 1.11 -19.37 11.24
N GLY A 340 0.27 -19.66 12.24
CA GLY A 340 0.65 -19.64 13.66
C GLY A 340 0.61 -18.26 14.34
N GLY A 341 0.07 -17.21 13.70
CA GLY A 341 -0.09 -15.90 14.37
C GLY A 341 -1.14 -14.93 13.83
N CYS A 342 -1.74 -15.15 12.66
CA CYS A 342 -2.58 -14.15 12.00
C CYS A 342 -4.04 -14.59 11.84
N LEU A 343 -5.00 -13.83 12.38
CA LEU A 343 -6.42 -14.12 12.16
C LEU A 343 -6.90 -13.52 10.84
N ALA A 344 -7.77 -14.21 10.09
CA ALA A 344 -8.27 -13.72 8.79
C ALA A 344 -9.01 -12.36 8.90
N GLU A 345 -9.66 -12.11 10.03
CA GLU A 345 -10.40 -10.87 10.29
C GLU A 345 -9.47 -9.65 10.34
N SER A 346 -8.20 -9.88 10.69
CA SER A 346 -7.17 -8.84 10.71
C SER A 346 -6.68 -8.43 9.32
N PHE A 347 -7.12 -9.11 8.25
CA PHE A 347 -6.66 -8.87 6.87
C PHE A 347 -7.80 -8.59 5.89
N THR A 348 -9.04 -8.88 6.27
CA THR A 348 -10.21 -8.84 5.38
C THR A 348 -11.29 -7.88 5.85
N ASP A 349 -11.07 -7.16 6.96
CA ASP A 349 -11.97 -6.09 7.35
C ASP A 349 -12.02 -4.96 6.30
N LYS A 350 -13.06 -4.12 6.38
CA LYS A 350 -13.24 -3.00 5.44
C LYS A 350 -12.05 -2.03 5.40
N ARG A 351 -11.31 -1.85 6.49
CA ARG A 351 -10.15 -0.95 6.55
C ARG A 351 -8.94 -1.57 5.84
N GLU A 352 -8.69 -2.84 6.07
CA GLU A 352 -7.58 -3.60 5.52
C GLU A 352 -7.76 -3.79 4.02
N MET A 353 -8.97 -4.14 3.56
CA MET A 353 -9.27 -4.23 2.13
C MET A 353 -9.08 -2.88 1.42
N LYS A 354 -9.49 -1.76 2.03
CA LYS A 354 -9.20 -0.42 1.49
C LYS A 354 -7.71 -0.10 1.47
N SER A 355 -6.97 -0.50 2.50
CA SER A 355 -5.53 -0.27 2.59
C SER A 355 -4.78 -1.08 1.52
N LEU A 356 -5.19 -2.33 1.29
CA LEU A 356 -4.69 -3.18 0.21
C LEU A 356 -4.87 -2.52 -1.17
N VAL A 357 -6.05 -1.98 -1.44
CA VAL A 357 -6.34 -1.25 -2.70
C VAL A 357 -5.46 -0.01 -2.83
N ARG A 358 -5.23 0.76 -1.76
CA ARG A 358 -4.37 1.96 -1.81
C ARG A 358 -2.91 1.62 -2.07
N LEU A 359 -2.43 0.48 -1.57
CA LEU A 359 -1.03 0.06 -1.73
C LEU A 359 -0.70 -0.39 -3.16
N PHE A 360 -1.58 -1.17 -3.80
CA PHE A 360 -1.30 -1.77 -5.10
C PHE A 360 -2.10 -1.19 -6.27
N GLY A 361 -3.07 -0.32 -5.97
CA GLY A 361 -3.87 0.36 -6.98
C GLY A 361 -4.63 -0.61 -7.91
N GLY A 362 -5.04 -0.09 -9.07
CA GLY A 362 -5.83 -0.85 -10.04
C GLY A 362 -5.12 -2.08 -10.60
N TYR A 363 -3.80 -2.01 -10.84
CA TYR A 363 -3.04 -3.14 -11.39
C TYR A 363 -2.97 -4.33 -10.44
N GLY A 364 -2.73 -4.10 -9.15
CA GLY A 364 -2.70 -5.22 -8.21
C GLY A 364 -4.09 -5.81 -7.93
N ILE A 365 -5.13 -4.99 -7.99
CA ILE A 365 -6.51 -5.50 -7.91
C ILE A 365 -6.86 -6.32 -9.15
N ASP A 366 -6.44 -5.91 -10.35
CA ASP A 366 -6.62 -6.69 -11.57
C ASP A 366 -5.92 -8.05 -11.49
N LYS A 367 -4.70 -8.10 -10.95
CA LYS A 367 -3.99 -9.36 -10.68
C LYS A 367 -4.76 -10.27 -9.73
N MET A 368 -5.25 -9.71 -8.61
CA MET A 368 -6.06 -10.46 -7.64
C MET A 368 -7.36 -10.97 -8.28
N ASP A 369 -8.07 -10.11 -9.04
CA ASP A 369 -9.29 -10.50 -9.77
C ASP A 369 -9.00 -11.61 -10.79
N LYS A 370 -7.88 -11.54 -11.51
CA LYS A 370 -7.45 -12.58 -12.45
C LYS A 370 -7.22 -13.92 -11.74
N MET A 371 -6.52 -13.92 -10.61
CA MET A 371 -6.30 -15.15 -9.82
C MET A 371 -7.61 -15.71 -9.25
N LEU A 372 -8.53 -14.84 -8.81
CA LEU A 372 -9.88 -15.24 -8.38
C LEU A 372 -10.68 -15.85 -9.52
N ARG A 373 -10.60 -15.28 -10.73
CA ARG A 373 -11.26 -15.81 -11.94
C ARG A 373 -10.71 -17.16 -12.33
N GLU A 374 -9.39 -17.34 -12.35
CA GLU A 374 -8.73 -18.63 -12.65
C GLU A 374 -9.17 -19.71 -11.66
N HIS A 375 -9.17 -19.39 -10.36
CA HIS A 375 -9.63 -20.30 -9.31
C HIS A 375 -11.13 -20.64 -9.45
N THR A 376 -11.98 -19.62 -9.65
CA THR A 376 -13.43 -19.79 -9.81
C THR A 376 -13.75 -20.58 -11.09
N SER A 377 -13.04 -20.34 -12.19
CA SER A 377 -13.18 -21.11 -13.43
C SER A 377 -12.88 -22.59 -13.21
N ALA A 378 -11.83 -22.93 -12.45
CA ALA A 378 -11.53 -24.31 -12.14
C ALA A 378 -12.66 -24.98 -11.34
N LEU A 379 -13.23 -24.27 -10.35
CA LEU A 379 -14.37 -24.76 -9.57
C LEU A 379 -15.62 -24.95 -10.43
N LEU A 380 -15.93 -24.01 -11.32
CA LEU A 380 -17.08 -24.10 -12.23
C LEU A 380 -16.92 -25.26 -13.23
N ASN A 381 -15.70 -25.55 -13.70
CA ASN A 381 -15.42 -26.70 -14.56
C ASN A 381 -15.63 -28.03 -13.82
N CYS A 382 -15.30 -28.10 -12.53
CA CYS A 382 -15.62 -29.25 -11.69
C CYS A 382 -17.14 -29.42 -11.52
N ILE A 383 -17.88 -28.33 -11.32
CA ILE A 383 -19.35 -28.35 -11.22
C ILE A 383 -19.99 -28.79 -12.55
N ASP A 384 -19.52 -28.30 -13.70
CA ASP A 384 -20.03 -28.74 -15.02
C ASP A 384 -19.79 -30.24 -15.23
N SER A 385 -18.58 -30.71 -14.90
CA SER A 385 -18.25 -32.14 -14.98
C SER A 385 -19.20 -32.99 -14.12
N ALA A 386 -19.50 -32.51 -12.91
CA ALA A 386 -20.42 -33.18 -12.00
C ALA A 386 -21.87 -33.20 -12.47
N LEU A 387 -22.35 -32.10 -13.08
CA LEU A 387 -23.69 -32.04 -13.68
C LEU A 387 -23.83 -33.06 -14.81
N ARG A 388 -22.79 -33.23 -15.63
CA ARG A 388 -22.78 -34.22 -16.72
C ARG A 388 -22.73 -35.65 -16.19
N SER A 389 -21.92 -35.92 -15.17
CA SER A 389 -21.81 -37.25 -14.56
C SER A 389 -23.10 -37.70 -13.85
N ASN A 390 -23.89 -36.76 -13.34
CA ASN A 390 -25.14 -37.05 -12.61
C ASN A 390 -26.41 -36.77 -13.43
N ARG A 391 -26.28 -36.62 -14.75
CA ARG A 391 -27.36 -36.16 -15.64
C ARG A 391 -28.65 -36.97 -15.49
N ASP A 392 -28.57 -38.29 -15.59
CA ASP A 392 -29.75 -39.17 -15.58
C ASP A 392 -30.53 -39.07 -14.25
N ALA A 393 -29.82 -39.06 -13.12
CA ALA A 393 -30.41 -38.91 -11.80
C ALA A 393 -31.07 -37.52 -11.60
N LEU A 394 -30.44 -36.47 -12.13
CA LEU A 394 -30.97 -35.10 -12.06
C LEU A 394 -32.19 -34.89 -12.98
N GLU A 395 -32.21 -35.50 -14.18
CA GLU A 395 -33.37 -35.50 -15.06
C GLU A 395 -34.55 -36.27 -14.43
N GLY A 396 -34.26 -37.41 -13.79
CA GLY A 396 -35.25 -38.12 -12.97
C GLY A 396 -35.79 -37.26 -11.84
N LEU A 397 -34.92 -36.54 -11.11
CA LEU A 397 -35.32 -35.61 -10.05
C LEU A 397 -36.20 -34.47 -10.59
N ALA A 398 -35.88 -33.91 -11.77
CA ALA A 398 -36.69 -32.90 -12.43
C ALA A 398 -38.11 -33.40 -12.78
N GLY A 399 -38.24 -34.66 -13.19
CA GLY A 399 -39.54 -35.30 -13.43
C GLY A 399 -40.43 -35.37 -12.18
N THR A 400 -39.85 -35.48 -10.98
CA THR A 400 -40.59 -35.63 -9.72
C THR A 400 -41.15 -34.34 -9.13
N VAL A 401 -40.77 -33.17 -9.66
CA VAL A 401 -41.10 -31.84 -9.09
C VAL A 401 -42.61 -31.57 -9.05
N ASN A 402 -43.37 -32.19 -9.96
CA ASN A 402 -44.81 -32.03 -10.08
C ASN A 402 -45.59 -33.31 -9.76
N SER A 403 -44.94 -34.48 -9.67
CA SER A 403 -45.62 -35.76 -9.44
C SER A 403 -45.92 -36.04 -7.96
N GLY A 404 -45.27 -35.33 -7.03
CA GLY A 404 -45.46 -35.54 -5.59
C GLY A 404 -44.96 -36.89 -5.07
N ASP A 405 -44.37 -37.72 -5.93
CA ASP A 405 -43.89 -39.06 -5.56
C ASP A 405 -42.61 -38.96 -4.73
N ARG A 406 -42.76 -39.18 -3.42
CA ARG A 406 -41.67 -39.11 -2.45
C ARG A 406 -40.67 -40.24 -2.62
N ILE A 407 -41.12 -41.42 -3.04
CA ILE A 407 -40.27 -42.61 -3.14
C ILE A 407 -39.35 -42.48 -4.35
N GLU A 408 -39.91 -42.09 -5.50
CA GLU A 408 -39.14 -41.85 -6.72
C GLU A 408 -38.06 -40.77 -6.53
N ARG A 409 -38.41 -39.69 -5.82
CA ARG A 409 -37.47 -38.61 -5.49
C ARG A 409 -36.32 -39.07 -4.62
N ASP A 410 -36.59 -39.84 -3.57
CA ASP A 410 -35.56 -40.36 -2.66
C ASP A 410 -34.61 -41.34 -3.35
N VAL A 411 -35.13 -42.14 -4.30
CA VAL A 411 -34.30 -43.02 -5.15
C VAL A 411 -33.34 -42.21 -6.02
N ASN A 412 -33.84 -41.18 -6.72
CA ASN A 412 -33.01 -40.33 -7.58
C ASN A 412 -31.95 -39.56 -6.77
N LEU A 413 -32.30 -39.05 -5.58
CA LEU A 413 -31.36 -38.36 -4.70
C LEU A 413 -30.20 -39.27 -4.23
N LYS A 414 -30.48 -40.55 -3.96
CA LYS A 414 -29.46 -41.54 -3.56
C LYS A 414 -28.56 -41.98 -4.70
N GLN A 415 -28.96 -41.77 -5.95
CA GLN A 415 -28.16 -42.09 -7.13
C GLN A 415 -27.10 -41.03 -7.46
N ILE A 416 -27.19 -39.83 -6.87
CA ILE A 416 -26.22 -38.75 -7.09
C ILE A 416 -24.89 -39.11 -6.41
N ILE A 417 -23.82 -39.11 -7.20
CA ILE A 417 -22.48 -39.49 -6.78
C ILE A 417 -21.75 -38.25 -6.25
N ASP A 418 -20.93 -38.45 -5.20
CA ASP A 418 -20.02 -37.44 -4.64
C ASP A 418 -20.69 -36.15 -4.13
N LEU A 419 -21.95 -36.21 -3.70
CA LEU A 419 -22.75 -35.06 -3.26
C LEU A 419 -22.03 -34.14 -2.24
N GLU A 420 -21.25 -34.70 -1.31
CA GLU A 420 -20.50 -33.93 -0.32
C GLU A 420 -19.38 -33.08 -0.94
N THR A 421 -18.59 -33.66 -1.83
CA THR A 421 -17.49 -32.93 -2.47
C THR A 421 -18.03 -31.85 -3.40
N LEU A 422 -19.18 -32.11 -4.05
CA LEU A 422 -19.88 -31.11 -4.86
C LEU A 422 -20.39 -29.93 -4.04
N ALA A 423 -20.93 -30.19 -2.84
CA ALA A 423 -21.33 -29.14 -1.93
C ALA A 423 -20.13 -28.29 -1.48
N ASP A 424 -19.00 -28.92 -1.12
CA ASP A 424 -17.77 -28.23 -0.74
C ASP A 424 -17.20 -27.37 -1.89
N LEU A 425 -17.23 -27.86 -3.14
CA LEU A 425 -16.83 -27.10 -4.31
C LEU A 425 -17.70 -25.85 -4.53
N CYS A 426 -19.03 -25.98 -4.34
CA CYS A 426 -19.95 -24.85 -4.42
C CYS A 426 -19.74 -23.85 -3.27
N ILE A 427 -19.43 -24.32 -2.06
CA ILE A 427 -19.08 -23.45 -0.93
C ILE A 427 -17.80 -22.66 -1.25
N GLN A 428 -16.76 -23.31 -1.77
CA GLN A 428 -15.51 -22.64 -2.18
C GLN A 428 -15.73 -21.62 -3.30
N ALA A 429 -16.56 -21.94 -4.29
CA ALA A 429 -16.91 -20.98 -5.34
C ALA A 429 -17.65 -19.76 -4.74
N GLY A 430 -18.56 -20.02 -3.80
CA GLY A 430 -19.22 -18.97 -3.03
C GLY A 430 -18.27 -18.11 -2.20
N GLN A 431 -17.25 -18.69 -1.59
CA GLN A 431 -16.22 -17.96 -0.85
C GLN A 431 -15.43 -17.04 -1.80
N ALA A 432 -15.02 -17.53 -2.97
CA ALA A 432 -14.32 -16.73 -3.98
C ALA A 432 -15.17 -15.53 -4.46
N ILE A 433 -16.46 -15.74 -4.74
CA ILE A 433 -17.40 -14.68 -5.12
C ILE A 433 -17.56 -13.67 -3.97
N THR A 434 -17.69 -14.14 -2.73
CA THR A 434 -17.84 -13.28 -1.55
C THR A 434 -16.59 -12.44 -1.30
N PHE A 435 -15.40 -13.02 -1.42
CA PHE A 435 -14.13 -12.29 -1.31
C PHE A 435 -13.99 -11.25 -2.42
N ARG A 436 -14.34 -11.62 -3.66
CA ARG A 436 -14.36 -10.69 -4.80
C ARG A 436 -15.30 -9.50 -4.56
N ARG A 437 -16.44 -9.73 -3.92
CA ARG A 437 -17.36 -8.64 -3.55
C ARG A 437 -16.73 -7.69 -2.53
N LEU A 438 -16.13 -8.19 -1.45
CA LEU A 438 -15.41 -7.37 -0.47
C LEU A 438 -14.32 -6.52 -1.12
N LEU A 439 -13.57 -7.12 -2.04
CA LEU A 439 -12.51 -6.44 -2.77
C LEU A 439 -13.06 -5.27 -3.58
N VAL A 440 -14.17 -5.46 -4.28
CA VAL A 440 -14.73 -4.40 -5.13
C VAL A 440 -15.51 -3.33 -4.39
N GLU A 441 -16.17 -3.68 -3.29
CA GLU A 441 -16.71 -2.67 -2.36
C GLU A 441 -15.58 -1.78 -1.82
N ALA A 442 -14.41 -2.34 -1.52
CA ALA A 442 -13.24 -1.57 -1.12
C ALA A 442 -12.67 -0.72 -2.26
N VAL A 443 -12.59 -1.25 -3.48
CA VAL A 443 -12.14 -0.52 -4.68
C VAL A 443 -13.02 0.70 -4.95
N GLY A 444 -14.33 0.51 -5.00
CA GLY A 444 -15.29 1.60 -5.22
C GLY A 444 -15.14 2.69 -4.17
N ALA A 445 -15.05 2.32 -2.90
CA ALA A 445 -14.89 3.27 -1.80
C ALA A 445 -13.53 4.01 -1.81
N VAL A 446 -12.45 3.38 -2.29
CA VAL A 446 -11.14 4.06 -2.42
C VAL A 446 -11.13 4.98 -3.63
N LEU A 447 -11.72 4.59 -4.75
CA LEU A 447 -11.79 5.42 -5.95
C LEU A 447 -12.70 6.64 -5.75
N GLU A 448 -13.82 6.48 -5.03
CA GLU A 448 -14.68 7.60 -4.63
C GLU A 448 -13.92 8.61 -3.76
N GLU A 449 -13.01 8.16 -2.89
CA GLU A 449 -12.20 9.03 -2.02
C GLU A 449 -11.00 9.67 -2.75
N LYS A 450 -10.24 8.89 -3.52
CA LYS A 450 -8.94 9.29 -4.08
C LYS A 450 -9.03 9.85 -5.50
N VAL A 451 -10.02 9.43 -6.28
CA VAL A 451 -10.18 9.82 -7.69
C VAL A 451 -11.67 10.10 -8.01
N PRO A 452 -12.31 11.02 -7.28
CA PRO A 452 -13.77 11.21 -7.30
C PRO A 452 -14.31 11.56 -8.70
N LEU A 453 -13.55 12.31 -9.51
CA LEU A 453 -13.97 12.68 -10.86
C LEU A 453 -14.12 11.46 -11.77
N ILE A 454 -13.13 10.55 -11.78
CA ILE A 454 -13.17 9.33 -12.58
C ILE A 454 -14.29 8.40 -12.08
N TYR A 455 -14.42 8.25 -10.76
CA TYR A 455 -15.49 7.43 -10.19
C TYR A 455 -16.87 7.98 -10.54
N SER A 456 -17.08 9.30 -10.43
CA SER A 456 -18.35 9.94 -10.79
C SER A 456 -18.69 9.81 -12.28
N LEU A 457 -17.68 9.86 -13.16
CA LEU A 457 -17.83 9.65 -14.59
C LEU A 457 -18.26 8.21 -14.88
N LEU A 458 -17.56 7.22 -14.31
CA LEU A 458 -17.91 5.81 -14.48
C LEU A 458 -19.32 5.51 -13.94
N LYS A 459 -19.66 6.07 -12.77
CA LYS A 459 -20.98 5.93 -12.16
C LYS A 459 -22.08 6.58 -12.99
N GLY A 460 -21.86 7.81 -13.47
CA GLY A 460 -22.79 8.52 -14.34
C GLY A 460 -23.02 7.76 -15.64
N LEU A 461 -21.95 7.29 -16.29
CA LEU A 461 -22.03 6.50 -17.51
C LEU A 461 -22.79 5.20 -17.26
N ALA A 462 -22.43 4.42 -16.24
CA ALA A 462 -23.08 3.14 -15.95
C ALA A 462 -24.59 3.27 -15.65
N LEU A 463 -25.02 4.38 -15.04
CA LEU A 463 -26.43 4.65 -14.74
C LEU A 463 -27.21 5.20 -15.95
N GLN A 464 -26.53 5.88 -16.86
CA GLN A 464 -27.15 6.52 -18.04
C GLN A 464 -27.11 5.66 -19.29
N LEU A 465 -26.25 4.64 -19.33
CA LEU A 465 -26.18 3.67 -20.40
C LEU A 465 -27.45 2.81 -20.38
N PRO A 466 -28.33 2.92 -21.40
CA PRO A 466 -29.52 2.09 -21.47
C PRO A 466 -29.09 0.62 -21.60
N ASP A 467 -29.79 -0.28 -20.93
CA ASP A 467 -29.56 -1.72 -21.05
C ASP A 467 -29.99 -2.24 -22.44
N GLU A 468 -30.63 -1.38 -23.24
CA GLU A 468 -31.25 -1.67 -24.54
C GLU A 468 -30.38 -1.32 -25.77
N VAL A 469 -29.18 -0.73 -25.62
CA VAL A 469 -28.30 -0.40 -26.76
C VAL A 469 -27.42 -1.61 -27.12
N PRO A 470 -27.25 -1.98 -28.41
CA PRO A 470 -26.37 -3.08 -28.80
C PRO A 470 -24.96 -2.81 -28.29
N ASP A 471 -24.51 -3.74 -27.45
CA ASP A 471 -23.25 -3.72 -26.75
C ASP A 471 -22.09 -3.84 -27.76
N LYS A 472 -21.70 -2.70 -28.35
CA LYS A 472 -20.40 -2.61 -29.04
C LYS A 472 -19.32 -3.05 -28.05
N ASN A 473 -18.23 -3.65 -28.54
CA ASN A 473 -17.14 -4.15 -27.70
C ASN A 473 -16.65 -3.12 -26.67
N GLU A 474 -16.70 -1.82 -26.99
CA GLU A 474 -16.35 -0.72 -26.10
C GLU A 474 -17.33 -0.57 -24.91
N ILE A 475 -18.63 -0.75 -25.14
CA ILE A 475 -19.67 -0.66 -24.10
C ILE A 475 -19.57 -1.85 -23.15
N ILE A 476 -19.35 -3.06 -23.68
CA ILE A 476 -19.10 -4.26 -22.86
C ILE A 476 -17.89 -4.04 -21.95
N ARG A 477 -16.80 -3.51 -22.50
CA ARG A 477 -15.60 -3.19 -21.72
C ARG A 477 -15.89 -2.15 -20.63
N LEU A 478 -16.62 -1.09 -20.97
CA LEU A 478 -17.00 -0.05 -20.01
C LEU A 478 -17.86 -0.64 -18.87
N ARG A 479 -18.83 -1.50 -19.17
CA ARG A 479 -19.66 -2.19 -18.17
C ARG A 479 -18.81 -3.12 -17.29
N LYS A 480 -17.86 -3.86 -17.88
CA LYS A 480 -16.89 -4.68 -17.13
C LYS A 480 -16.03 -3.84 -16.19
N VAL A 481 -15.58 -2.66 -16.61
CA VAL A 481 -14.82 -1.71 -15.77
C VAL A 481 -15.69 -1.12 -14.66
N ALA A 482 -16.93 -0.75 -14.95
CA ALA A 482 -17.86 -0.25 -13.94
C ALA A 482 -18.12 -1.32 -12.86
N SER A 483 -18.34 -2.57 -13.28
CA SER A 483 -18.54 -3.71 -12.37
C SER A 483 -17.27 -4.06 -11.57
N SER A 484 -16.07 -3.86 -12.11
CA SER A 484 -14.81 -4.04 -11.35
C SER A 484 -14.54 -2.95 -10.31
N VAL A 485 -15.30 -1.86 -10.35
CA VAL A 485 -15.19 -0.71 -9.43
C VAL A 485 -16.42 -0.59 -8.50
N GLY A 486 -17.36 -1.54 -8.57
CA GLY A 486 -18.51 -1.59 -7.66
C GLY A 486 -19.57 -0.56 -8.03
N VAL A 487 -19.68 -0.25 -9.32
CA VAL A 487 -20.71 0.61 -9.89
C VAL A 487 -21.77 -0.29 -10.55
N GLY A 488 -22.97 -0.35 -9.97
CA GLY A 488 -24.11 -1.16 -10.43
C GLY A 488 -24.68 -2.07 -9.33
N ASP A 489 -25.80 -2.77 -9.59
CA ASP A 489 -26.49 -3.60 -8.58
C ASP A 489 -26.29 -5.12 -8.77
N LYS A 490 -25.80 -5.58 -9.94
CA LYS A 490 -25.80 -7.01 -10.36
C LYS A 490 -24.41 -7.60 -10.56
N HIS A 491 -23.50 -7.38 -9.61
CA HIS A 491 -22.08 -7.72 -9.74
C HIS A 491 -21.77 -9.23 -9.85
N ASP A 492 -22.39 -10.06 -9.01
CA ASP A 492 -21.95 -11.46 -8.84
C ASP A 492 -22.30 -12.34 -10.06
N ALA A 493 -23.53 -12.23 -10.58
CA ALA A 493 -23.99 -13.02 -11.72
C ALA A 493 -23.31 -12.62 -13.05
N GLU A 494 -23.08 -11.32 -13.27
CA GLU A 494 -22.35 -10.82 -14.44
C GLU A 494 -20.87 -11.25 -14.42
N TRP A 495 -20.26 -11.27 -13.23
CA TRP A 495 -18.89 -11.77 -13.06
C TRP A 495 -18.79 -13.26 -13.40
N VAL A 496 -19.70 -14.10 -12.87
CA VAL A 496 -19.73 -15.54 -13.19
C VAL A 496 -20.03 -15.78 -14.68
N HIS A 497 -20.97 -15.04 -15.27
CA HIS A 497 -21.25 -15.07 -16.70
C HIS A 497 -19.98 -14.84 -17.52
N SER A 498 -19.19 -13.81 -17.18
CA SER A 498 -17.94 -13.52 -17.88
C SER A 498 -16.92 -14.66 -17.82
N ILE A 499 -16.84 -15.37 -16.69
CA ILE A 499 -15.94 -16.52 -16.52
C ILE A 499 -16.42 -17.71 -17.35
N LEU A 500 -17.71 -18.01 -17.33
CA LEU A 500 -18.29 -19.10 -18.13
C LEU A 500 -18.12 -18.85 -19.63
N ALA A 501 -18.35 -17.60 -20.07
CA ALA A 501 -18.16 -17.19 -21.46
C ALA A 501 -16.70 -17.35 -21.92
N ASP A 502 -15.72 -16.93 -21.09
CA ASP A 502 -14.29 -17.04 -21.40
C ASP A 502 -13.81 -18.52 -21.40
N ALA A 503 -14.33 -19.35 -20.50
CA ALA A 503 -13.99 -20.77 -20.41
C ALA A 503 -14.63 -21.63 -21.52
N GLY A 504 -15.61 -21.08 -22.27
CA GLY A 504 -16.49 -21.88 -23.12
C GLY A 504 -17.31 -22.91 -22.33
N ALA A 505 -17.44 -22.71 -21.02
CA ALA A 505 -18.25 -23.53 -20.13
C ALA A 505 -19.72 -23.09 -20.24
N ALA A 506 -20.64 -24.06 -20.18
CA ALA A 506 -22.08 -23.92 -20.53
C ALA A 506 -22.46 -24.09 -22.02
N ASN A 507 -21.62 -24.77 -22.80
CA ASN A 507 -21.97 -25.22 -24.17
C ASN A 507 -22.97 -26.40 -24.22
N ASP A 508 -23.26 -27.04 -23.09
CA ASP A 508 -24.17 -28.18 -22.98
C ASP A 508 -25.39 -27.81 -22.12
N ASN A 509 -26.53 -28.46 -22.35
CA ASN A 509 -27.77 -28.25 -21.62
C ASN A 509 -27.70 -28.78 -20.17
N SER A 510 -26.51 -29.17 -19.68
CA SER A 510 -26.25 -29.65 -18.32
C SER A 510 -26.58 -28.61 -17.24
N TRP A 511 -26.36 -27.32 -17.53
CA TRP A 511 -26.59 -26.24 -16.56
C TRP A 511 -28.06 -26.00 -16.22
N ILE A 512 -28.99 -26.43 -17.08
CA ILE A 512 -30.44 -26.44 -16.79
C ILE A 512 -30.74 -27.33 -15.57
N LEU A 513 -29.86 -28.31 -15.30
CA LEU A 513 -30.02 -29.23 -14.18
C LEU A 513 -29.47 -28.69 -12.85
N LEU A 514 -28.79 -27.54 -12.86
CA LEU A 514 -28.16 -26.95 -11.68
C LEU A 514 -29.14 -26.73 -10.50
N PRO A 515 -30.36 -26.18 -10.69
CA PRO A 515 -31.31 -26.02 -9.59
C PRO A 515 -31.65 -27.32 -8.86
N TYR A 516 -31.67 -28.45 -9.58
CA TYR A 516 -31.94 -29.77 -9.01
C TYR A 516 -30.75 -30.30 -8.23
N LEU A 517 -29.52 -30.12 -8.74
CA LEU A 517 -28.30 -30.47 -8.01
C LEU A 517 -28.19 -29.65 -6.72
N CYS A 518 -28.44 -28.34 -6.80
CA CYS A 518 -28.43 -27.47 -5.62
C CYS A 518 -29.48 -27.90 -4.59
N ALA A 519 -30.67 -28.34 -5.04
CA ALA A 519 -31.71 -28.84 -4.14
C ALA A 519 -31.31 -30.18 -3.49
N ALA A 520 -30.57 -31.04 -4.21
CA ALA A 520 -30.05 -32.30 -3.67
C ALA A 520 -29.09 -32.08 -2.50
N PHE A 521 -28.36 -30.95 -2.45
CA PHE A 521 -27.51 -30.61 -1.30
C PHE A 521 -28.28 -30.54 0.02
N MET A 522 -29.61 -30.39 0.01
CA MET A 522 -30.44 -30.46 1.23
C MET A 522 -30.38 -31.83 1.93
N VAL A 523 -29.89 -32.88 1.26
CA VAL A 523 -29.73 -34.25 1.81
C VAL A 523 -28.29 -34.53 2.26
N SER A 524 -27.33 -33.66 1.91
CA SER A 524 -25.91 -33.87 2.25
C SER A 524 -25.62 -33.76 3.76
N ASN A 525 -24.49 -34.31 4.18
CA ASN A 525 -24.01 -34.29 5.55
C ASN A 525 -23.42 -32.93 5.98
N ILE A 526 -23.28 -31.96 5.07
CA ILE A 526 -22.86 -30.58 5.41
C ILE A 526 -23.74 -29.94 6.50
N TRP A 527 -25.00 -30.39 6.60
CA TRP A 527 -25.97 -29.90 7.60
C TRP A 527 -25.79 -30.51 8.99
N ASN A 528 -24.97 -31.55 9.15
CA ASN A 528 -24.81 -32.25 10.43
C ASN A 528 -24.08 -31.40 11.48
N GLY A 529 -23.20 -30.50 11.04
CA GLY A 529 -22.48 -29.54 11.89
C GLY A 529 -22.93 -28.09 11.70
N ALA A 530 -24.01 -27.85 10.95
CA ALA A 530 -24.49 -26.51 10.66
C ALA A 530 -25.22 -25.92 11.87
N VAL A 531 -24.76 -24.78 12.35
CA VAL A 531 -25.33 -24.03 13.46
C VAL A 531 -25.40 -22.57 13.04
N TYR A 532 -26.54 -21.94 13.26
CA TYR A 532 -26.68 -20.51 13.02
C TYR A 532 -26.03 -19.74 14.18
N ASP A 533 -24.98 -18.97 13.89
CA ASP A 533 -24.34 -18.09 14.86
C ASP A 533 -24.88 -16.66 14.71
N VAL A 534 -25.51 -16.18 15.77
CA VAL A 534 -26.08 -14.84 15.87
C VAL A 534 -25.01 -13.75 15.77
N ASN A 535 -23.78 -14.01 16.24
CA ASN A 535 -22.70 -13.03 16.24
C ASN A 535 -22.06 -12.84 14.86
N ILE A 536 -22.17 -13.85 14.00
CA ILE A 536 -21.70 -13.86 12.61
C ILE A 536 -22.85 -13.48 11.65
N GLY A 537 -24.10 -13.61 12.12
CA GLY A 537 -25.30 -13.42 11.30
C GLY A 537 -25.42 -14.47 10.20
N GLY A 538 -24.86 -15.67 10.41
CA GLY A 538 -24.70 -16.67 9.38
C GLY A 538 -24.60 -18.09 9.93
N LEU A 539 -24.71 -19.05 9.02
CA LEU A 539 -24.50 -20.46 9.31
C LEU A 539 -23.01 -20.79 9.42
N SER A 540 -22.67 -21.66 10.36
CA SER A 540 -21.35 -22.29 10.46
C SER A 540 -21.02 -23.06 9.16
N ASN A 541 -19.73 -23.26 8.89
CA ASN A 541 -19.22 -23.93 7.69
C ASN A 541 -19.52 -23.21 6.36
N ASN A 542 -19.69 -21.88 6.36
CA ASN A 542 -19.86 -21.07 5.14
C ASN A 542 -21.07 -21.40 4.26
N LEU A 543 -22.14 -21.95 4.82
CA LEU A 543 -23.33 -22.25 4.02
C LEU A 543 -23.99 -20.99 3.42
N HIS A 544 -23.81 -19.81 4.02
CA HIS A 544 -24.24 -18.56 3.40
C HIS A 544 -23.45 -18.23 2.12
N CYS A 545 -22.19 -18.70 1.98
CA CYS A 545 -21.43 -18.63 0.73
C CYS A 545 -22.02 -19.58 -0.32
N LEU A 546 -22.53 -20.75 0.07
CA LEU A 546 -23.27 -21.65 -0.83
C LEU A 546 -24.49 -20.94 -1.41
N ALA A 547 -25.27 -20.22 -0.61
CA ALA A 547 -26.42 -19.45 -1.10
C ALA A 547 -26.03 -18.42 -2.17
N ARG A 548 -24.90 -17.73 -1.94
CA ARG A 548 -24.33 -16.79 -2.92
C ARG A 548 -23.84 -17.49 -4.19
N CYS A 549 -23.18 -18.64 -4.07
CA CYS A 549 -22.80 -19.47 -5.21
C CYS A 549 -24.03 -19.85 -6.04
N VAL A 550 -25.07 -20.40 -5.42
CA VAL A 550 -26.31 -20.81 -6.11
C VAL A 550 -26.90 -19.64 -6.89
N SER A 551 -27.06 -18.47 -6.25
CA SER A 551 -27.64 -17.30 -6.91
C SER A 551 -26.76 -16.77 -8.06
N ALA A 552 -25.44 -16.74 -7.87
CA ALA A 552 -24.52 -16.18 -8.87
C ALA A 552 -24.32 -17.13 -10.06
N VAL A 553 -24.22 -18.44 -9.81
CA VAL A 553 -23.98 -19.44 -10.84
C VAL A 553 -25.23 -19.69 -11.68
N ILE A 554 -26.43 -19.78 -11.08
CA ILE A 554 -27.68 -19.84 -11.85
C ILE A 554 -27.85 -18.57 -12.69
N GLY A 555 -27.57 -17.40 -12.11
CA GLY A 555 -27.59 -16.14 -12.84
C GLY A 555 -26.64 -16.14 -14.04
N GLY A 556 -25.38 -16.50 -13.78
CA GLY A 556 -24.32 -16.51 -14.79
C GLY A 556 -24.56 -17.52 -15.92
N SER A 557 -25.03 -18.73 -15.60
CA SER A 557 -25.30 -19.77 -16.59
C SER A 557 -26.47 -19.40 -17.50
N GLU A 558 -27.53 -18.80 -16.97
CA GLU A 558 -28.68 -18.36 -17.76
C GLU A 558 -28.33 -17.17 -18.67
N TYR A 559 -27.51 -16.22 -18.21
CA TYR A 559 -26.99 -15.16 -19.08
C TYR A 559 -26.19 -15.73 -20.25
N THR A 560 -25.29 -16.70 -20.00
CA THR A 560 -24.52 -17.37 -21.05
C THR A 560 -25.40 -18.14 -22.04
N ARG A 561 -26.46 -18.81 -21.54
CA ARG A 561 -27.41 -19.56 -22.39
C ARG A 561 -28.17 -18.62 -23.33
N VAL A 562 -28.72 -17.53 -22.81
CA VAL A 562 -29.49 -16.58 -23.62
C VAL A 562 -28.61 -15.90 -24.67
N GLU A 563 -27.39 -15.50 -24.31
CA GLU A 563 -26.44 -14.93 -25.28
C GLU A 563 -26.15 -15.91 -26.44
N ARG A 564 -26.03 -17.22 -26.13
CA ARG A 564 -25.83 -18.25 -27.15
C ARG A 564 -27.06 -18.42 -28.05
N GLU A 565 -28.26 -18.50 -27.49
CA GLU A 565 -29.51 -18.63 -28.26
C GLU A 565 -29.64 -17.46 -29.24
N GLN A 566 -29.26 -16.25 -28.83
CA GLN A 566 -29.19 -15.09 -29.72
C GLN A 566 -28.14 -15.23 -30.82
N ARG A 567 -26.93 -15.72 -30.51
CA ARG A 567 -25.89 -15.99 -31.53
C ARG A 567 -26.34 -17.04 -32.55
N ILE A 568 -27.03 -18.09 -32.12
CA ILE A 568 -27.56 -19.12 -33.03
C ILE A 568 -28.69 -18.55 -33.90
N ASN A 569 -29.63 -17.82 -33.31
CA ASN A 569 -30.75 -17.22 -34.03
C ASN A 569 -30.29 -16.16 -35.06
N SER A 570 -29.28 -15.35 -34.71
CA SER A 570 -28.68 -14.37 -35.64
C SER A 570 -27.94 -15.03 -36.80
N LEU A 571 -27.24 -16.15 -36.57
CA LEU A 571 -26.61 -16.94 -37.65
C LEU A 571 -27.65 -17.64 -38.56
N SER A 572 -28.83 -17.99 -38.02
CA SER A 572 -29.91 -18.61 -38.81
C SER A 572 -30.70 -17.62 -39.66
N ASN A 573 -30.71 -16.33 -39.31
CA ASN A 573 -31.49 -15.27 -39.98
C ASN A 573 -30.74 -14.51 -41.10
N VAL A 574 -29.63 -15.05 -41.61
CA VAL A 574 -28.81 -14.43 -42.69
C VAL A 574 -29.51 -14.46 -44.08
N HIS A 575 -30.83 -14.64 -44.16
CA HIS A 575 -31.57 -14.62 -45.44
C HIS A 575 -32.80 -13.69 -45.49
N THR A 576 -33.01 -12.83 -44.50
CA THR A 576 -34.05 -11.79 -44.61
C THR A 576 -33.53 -10.47 -44.06
N ASP A 577 -33.19 -9.59 -44.99
CA ASP A 577 -32.71 -8.23 -44.79
C ASP A 577 -33.92 -7.33 -44.44
N GLU A 578 -34.44 -7.44 -43.22
CA GLU A 578 -35.35 -6.44 -42.65
C GLU A 578 -34.94 -6.10 -41.21
N LEU A 579 -34.51 -4.85 -41.04
CA LEU A 579 -34.29 -4.16 -39.77
C LEU A 579 -35.58 -4.16 -38.95
N GLN A 580 -35.78 -5.15 -38.08
CA GLN A 580 -36.93 -5.20 -37.19
C GLN A 580 -36.53 -5.67 -35.77
N GLU A 581 -36.52 -4.71 -34.85
CA GLU A 581 -36.83 -4.80 -33.40
C GLU A 581 -36.75 -6.19 -32.72
N ALA A 582 -35.58 -6.83 -32.66
CA ALA A 582 -35.42 -8.15 -32.04
C ALA A 582 -34.46 -8.21 -30.83
N GLU A 583 -34.08 -7.08 -30.24
CA GLU A 583 -33.04 -7.04 -29.17
C GLU A 583 -33.58 -6.73 -27.75
N LEU A 584 -34.78 -6.16 -27.63
CA LEU A 584 -35.50 -5.94 -26.36
C LEU A 584 -35.76 -7.18 -25.48
N PRO A 585 -35.92 -8.43 -25.97
CA PRO A 585 -36.34 -9.54 -25.12
C PRO A 585 -35.22 -10.28 -24.37
N SER A 586 -33.93 -10.02 -24.59
CA SER A 586 -32.87 -10.94 -24.14
C SER A 586 -32.58 -10.91 -22.65
N ARG A 587 -32.28 -9.75 -22.07
CA ARG A 587 -31.91 -9.63 -20.65
C ARG A 587 -33.11 -9.79 -19.73
N VAL A 588 -34.27 -9.30 -20.16
CA VAL A 588 -35.55 -9.51 -19.47
C VAL A 588 -35.95 -10.99 -19.48
N SER A 589 -35.75 -11.68 -20.61
CA SER A 589 -35.95 -13.14 -20.69
C SER A 589 -34.96 -13.90 -19.80
N ALA A 590 -33.67 -13.53 -19.81
CA ALA A 590 -32.67 -14.12 -18.93
C ALA A 590 -33.08 -13.97 -17.46
N GLU A 591 -33.51 -12.79 -17.03
CA GLU A 591 -33.99 -12.57 -15.65
C GLU A 591 -35.26 -13.36 -15.32
N ALA A 592 -36.19 -13.50 -16.26
CA ALA A 592 -37.37 -14.35 -16.07
C ALA A 592 -36.98 -15.83 -15.89
N ASN A 593 -36.01 -16.31 -16.68
CA ASN A 593 -35.47 -17.67 -16.57
C ASN A 593 -34.73 -17.88 -15.25
N ILE A 594 -33.90 -16.92 -14.83
CA ILE A 594 -33.22 -16.96 -13.52
C ILE A 594 -34.24 -17.04 -12.39
N LYS A 595 -35.27 -16.19 -12.41
CA LYS A 595 -36.38 -16.22 -11.43
C LYS A 595 -37.06 -17.58 -11.42
N SER A 596 -37.34 -18.16 -12.58
CA SER A 596 -37.94 -19.50 -12.72
C SER A 596 -37.06 -20.60 -12.13
N CYS A 597 -35.77 -20.65 -12.50
CA CYS A 597 -34.80 -21.62 -11.96
C CYS A 597 -34.67 -21.52 -10.45
N MET A 598 -34.61 -20.30 -9.91
CA MET A 598 -34.53 -20.08 -8.47
C MET A 598 -35.83 -20.46 -7.74
N GLN A 599 -37.00 -20.23 -8.35
CA GLN A 599 -38.29 -20.71 -7.82
C GLN A 599 -38.34 -22.24 -7.76
N ILE A 600 -37.86 -22.93 -8.80
CA ILE A 600 -37.74 -24.39 -8.82
C ILE A 600 -36.84 -24.87 -7.69
N TYR A 601 -35.67 -24.23 -7.52
CA TYR A 601 -34.73 -24.55 -6.45
C TYR A 601 -35.37 -24.42 -5.06
N VAL A 602 -36.06 -23.30 -4.78
CA VAL A 602 -36.72 -23.06 -3.49
C VAL A 602 -37.85 -24.06 -3.26
N LYS A 603 -38.71 -24.30 -4.27
CA LYS A 603 -39.82 -25.26 -4.19
C LYS A 603 -39.31 -26.66 -3.86
N LEU A 604 -38.32 -27.16 -4.59
CA LEU A 604 -37.79 -28.51 -4.42
C LEU A 604 -37.05 -28.64 -3.09
N SER A 605 -36.24 -27.64 -2.72
CA SER A 605 -35.53 -27.61 -1.44
C SER A 605 -36.49 -27.62 -0.26
N ALA A 606 -37.55 -26.79 -0.29
CA ALA A 606 -38.58 -26.77 0.73
C ALA A 606 -39.28 -28.13 0.85
N GLY A 607 -39.62 -28.76 -0.28
CA GLY A 607 -40.20 -30.11 -0.32
C GLY A 607 -39.28 -31.15 0.34
N ILE A 608 -38.01 -31.18 -0.02
CA ILE A 608 -37.02 -32.13 0.56
C ILE A 608 -36.84 -31.89 2.07
N VAL A 609 -36.74 -30.62 2.50
CA VAL A 609 -36.59 -30.28 3.91
C VAL A 609 -37.80 -30.71 4.72
N LEU A 610 -39.01 -30.42 4.23
CA LEU A 610 -40.26 -30.80 4.90
C LEU A 610 -40.49 -32.32 4.90
N ASP A 611 -40.10 -33.04 3.85
CA ASP A 611 -40.17 -34.50 3.80
C ASP A 611 -39.21 -35.16 4.82
N SER A 612 -38.12 -34.49 5.17
CA SER A 612 -37.18 -34.96 6.18
C SER A 612 -37.63 -34.67 7.62
N TRP A 613 -38.79 -34.03 7.82
CA TRP A 613 -39.28 -33.62 9.13
C TRP A 613 -39.73 -34.79 10.02
N ASN A 614 -38.82 -35.26 10.87
CA ASN A 614 -39.08 -36.21 11.96
C ASN A 614 -38.54 -35.67 13.31
N ASP A 615 -39.09 -36.09 14.45
CA ASP A 615 -38.68 -35.63 15.80
C ASP A 615 -37.18 -35.82 16.10
N THR A 616 -36.55 -36.86 15.53
CA THR A 616 -35.11 -37.14 15.66
C THR A 616 -34.20 -36.30 14.75
N SER A 617 -34.76 -35.64 13.73
CA SER A 617 -34.03 -34.86 12.71
C SER A 617 -34.06 -33.34 12.94
N ARG A 618 -34.71 -32.89 14.02
CA ARG A 618 -34.97 -31.48 14.32
C ARG A 618 -33.70 -30.61 14.35
N GLN A 619 -32.56 -31.19 14.77
CA GLN A 619 -31.28 -30.48 14.85
C GLN A 619 -30.73 -30.06 13.48
N HIS A 620 -31.05 -30.78 12.41
CA HIS A 620 -30.55 -30.51 11.05
C HIS A 620 -31.52 -29.71 10.19
N ILE A 621 -32.78 -29.58 10.61
CA ILE A 621 -33.83 -28.87 9.86
C ILE A 621 -33.75 -27.37 10.07
N VAL A 622 -33.48 -26.92 11.30
CA VAL A 622 -33.38 -25.49 11.63
C VAL A 622 -32.32 -24.76 10.77
N PRO A 623 -31.10 -25.31 10.60
CA PRO A 623 -30.10 -24.75 9.68
C PRO A 623 -30.56 -24.69 8.22
N LYS A 624 -31.27 -25.71 7.73
CA LYS A 624 -31.78 -25.74 6.34
C LYS A 624 -32.84 -24.67 6.09
N LEU A 625 -33.75 -24.46 7.06
CA LEU A 625 -34.80 -23.44 6.96
C LEU A 625 -34.22 -22.02 7.05
N THR A 626 -33.26 -21.80 7.96
CA THR A 626 -32.57 -20.50 8.07
C THR A 626 -31.73 -20.22 6.82
N PHE A 627 -31.08 -21.23 6.23
CA PHE A 627 -30.40 -21.08 4.95
C PHE A 627 -31.33 -20.60 3.82
N LEU A 628 -32.50 -21.23 3.68
CA LEU A 628 -33.48 -20.84 2.64
C LEU A 628 -33.97 -19.40 2.83
N ASP A 629 -34.06 -18.95 4.08
CA ASP A 629 -34.38 -17.57 4.38
C ASP A 629 -33.24 -16.61 3.98
N GLN A 630 -32.00 -16.93 4.37
CA GLN A 630 -30.83 -16.15 4.00
C GLN A 630 -30.65 -16.08 2.48
N LEU A 631 -30.94 -17.15 1.75
CA LEU A 631 -30.93 -17.15 0.28
C LEU A 631 -31.84 -16.04 -0.30
N CYS A 632 -33.03 -15.86 0.27
CA CYS A 632 -33.99 -14.84 -0.17
C CYS A 632 -33.51 -13.42 0.16
N GLU A 633 -32.70 -13.24 1.21
CA GLU A 633 -32.08 -11.95 1.53
C GLU A 633 -30.87 -11.65 0.64
N LEU A 634 -30.10 -12.68 0.27
CA LEU A 634 -28.87 -12.54 -0.52
C LEU A 634 -29.12 -12.44 -2.02
N SER A 635 -30.17 -13.09 -2.53
CA SER A 635 -30.46 -13.15 -3.96
C SER A 635 -31.40 -12.04 -4.42
N PRO A 636 -31.03 -11.23 -5.42
CA PRO A 636 -31.95 -10.22 -5.98
C PRO A 636 -33.08 -10.85 -6.82
N TYR A 637 -33.00 -12.15 -7.12
CA TYR A 637 -33.93 -12.84 -8.01
C TYR A 637 -35.07 -13.56 -7.27
N VAL A 638 -34.97 -13.74 -5.94
CA VAL A 638 -35.95 -14.48 -5.15
C VAL A 638 -36.50 -13.61 -4.04
N PRO A 639 -37.72 -13.05 -4.21
CA PRO A 639 -38.36 -12.36 -3.11
C PRO A 639 -38.76 -13.37 -2.03
N ARG A 640 -38.74 -12.93 -0.77
CA ARG A 640 -39.17 -13.74 0.39
C ARG A 640 -40.60 -14.29 0.25
N SER A 641 -41.46 -13.63 -0.54
CA SER A 641 -42.82 -14.12 -0.85
C SER A 641 -42.83 -15.48 -1.56
N THR A 642 -41.78 -15.82 -2.31
CA THR A 642 -41.64 -17.13 -2.95
C THR A 642 -41.45 -18.24 -1.90
N LEU A 643 -40.68 -17.96 -0.84
CA LEU A 643 -40.48 -18.89 0.25
C LEU A 643 -41.77 -19.06 1.08
N GLU A 644 -42.52 -17.99 1.32
CA GLU A 644 -43.78 -18.00 2.09
C GLU A 644 -44.81 -18.99 1.53
N ALA A 645 -44.84 -19.17 0.21
CA ALA A 645 -45.73 -20.12 -0.46
C ALA A 645 -45.45 -21.60 -0.11
N HIS A 646 -44.25 -21.89 0.40
CA HIS A 646 -43.80 -23.25 0.73
C HIS A 646 -43.52 -23.43 2.22
N ILE A 647 -43.00 -22.40 2.90
CA ILE A 647 -42.64 -22.39 4.32
C ILE A 647 -43.21 -21.11 4.95
N PRO A 648 -44.22 -21.20 5.82
CA PRO A 648 -44.81 -20.04 6.49
C PRO A 648 -43.78 -19.27 7.35
N TYR A 649 -43.75 -17.95 7.24
CA TYR A 649 -42.83 -17.08 7.99
C TYR A 649 -42.98 -17.21 9.50
N THR A 650 -44.15 -17.60 10.00
CA THR A 650 -44.38 -17.83 11.44
C THR A 650 -43.42 -18.89 12.00
N ILE A 651 -43.06 -19.90 11.22
CA ILE A 651 -42.08 -20.93 11.61
C ILE A 651 -40.69 -20.31 11.72
N LEU A 652 -40.25 -19.59 10.68
CA LEU A 652 -38.95 -18.91 10.65
C LEU A 652 -38.82 -17.88 11.78
N ARG A 653 -39.88 -17.10 12.03
CA ARG A 653 -39.94 -16.14 13.13
C ARG A 653 -39.77 -16.81 14.49
N SER A 654 -40.42 -17.95 14.71
CA SER A 654 -40.25 -18.71 15.95
C SER A 654 -38.83 -19.25 16.09
N ILE A 655 -38.23 -19.72 15.00
CA ILE A 655 -36.83 -20.20 14.97
C ILE A 655 -35.88 -19.05 15.34
N TYR A 656 -35.98 -17.90 14.69
CA TYR A 656 -35.13 -16.75 15.01
C TYR A 656 -35.34 -16.26 16.45
N HIS A 657 -36.58 -16.21 16.95
CA HIS A 657 -36.84 -15.86 18.34
C HIS A 657 -36.15 -16.81 19.33
N GLN A 658 -36.09 -18.10 19.02
CA GLN A 658 -35.37 -19.09 19.84
C GLN A 658 -33.84 -18.93 19.73
N LEU A 659 -33.31 -18.73 18.52
CA LEU A 659 -31.87 -18.56 18.29
C LEU A 659 -31.33 -17.29 18.97
N TYR A 660 -32.01 -16.15 18.79
CA TYR A 660 -31.63 -14.89 19.42
C TYR A 660 -31.90 -14.88 20.93
N GLY A 661 -33.02 -15.47 21.38
CA GLY A 661 -33.33 -15.61 22.81
C GLY A 661 -32.35 -16.51 23.55
N GLY A 662 -31.88 -17.60 22.92
CA GLY A 662 -30.85 -18.48 23.47
C GLY A 662 -29.47 -17.83 23.52
N SER A 663 -29.13 -17.00 22.53
CA SER A 663 -27.86 -16.26 22.50
C SER A 663 -27.76 -15.23 23.65
N LEU A 664 -28.85 -14.51 23.94
CA LEU A 664 -28.90 -13.56 25.07
C LEU A 664 -28.62 -14.24 26.42
N LEU A 665 -29.16 -15.43 26.65
CA LEU A 665 -28.94 -16.22 27.88
C LEU A 665 -27.51 -16.80 27.97
N ALA A 666 -26.86 -17.09 26.84
CA ALA A 666 -25.46 -17.55 26.81
C ALA A 666 -24.45 -16.39 26.96
N SER A 667 -24.87 -15.15 26.69
CA SER A 667 -24.05 -13.94 26.73
C SER A 667 -24.07 -13.18 28.05
N GLU A 668 -24.79 -13.64 29.08
CA GLU A 668 -24.64 -13.11 30.44
C GLU A 668 -23.37 -13.70 31.09
N PRO A 669 -22.24 -12.97 31.22
CA PRO A 669 -21.28 -13.33 32.23
C PRO A 669 -21.95 -13.15 33.58
N ALA A 670 -21.85 -14.17 34.44
CA ALA A 670 -22.19 -14.07 35.85
C ALA A 670 -21.21 -13.10 36.56
N GLU A 671 -21.31 -11.81 36.27
CA GLU A 671 -20.68 -10.77 37.07
C GLU A 671 -21.60 -10.44 38.24
N GLN A 672 -21.16 -10.81 39.44
CA GLN A 672 -21.76 -10.34 40.67
C GLN A 672 -21.70 -8.81 40.70
N SER A 673 -22.87 -8.18 40.54
CA SER A 673 -23.07 -6.76 40.78
C SER A 673 -22.57 -6.38 42.19
N PRO A 674 -21.58 -5.49 42.34
CA PRO A 674 -21.35 -4.85 43.62
C PRO A 674 -22.45 -3.80 43.79
N ARG A 675 -23.57 -4.22 44.39
CA ARG A 675 -24.49 -3.30 45.05
C ARG A 675 -23.73 -2.57 46.15
N GLN A 676 -23.30 -1.35 45.88
CA GLN A 676 -23.13 -0.29 46.88
C GLN A 676 -22.84 1.03 46.16
N SER A 677 -23.91 1.80 45.94
CA SER A 677 -23.83 3.23 45.71
C SER A 677 -23.51 3.95 47.03
N PRO A 678 -22.44 4.75 47.12
CA PRO A 678 -22.36 5.75 48.16
C PRO A 678 -23.07 7.02 47.64
N LEU A 679 -24.19 7.33 48.30
CA LEU A 679 -24.72 8.69 48.40
C LEU A 679 -23.61 9.62 48.89
N ILE A 680 -23.19 10.60 48.08
CA ILE A 680 -22.52 11.80 48.59
C ILE A 680 -23.20 13.02 47.98
N SER A 681 -23.93 13.69 48.86
CA SER A 681 -24.58 14.98 48.69
C SER A 681 -23.59 16.07 48.31
N LEU A 682 -24.08 16.99 47.49
CA LEU A 682 -23.55 18.34 47.29
C LEU A 682 -23.35 19.07 48.63
N ALA A 683 -22.17 19.67 48.82
CA ALA A 683 -21.97 20.83 49.68
C ALA A 683 -20.89 21.76 49.09
N HIS A 684 -21.20 23.04 49.12
CA HIS A 684 -20.60 24.18 48.44
C HIS A 684 -19.17 24.55 48.87
N ALA A 685 -18.41 25.21 47.98
CA ALA A 685 -17.81 26.52 48.25
C ALA A 685 -17.21 27.17 46.97
N SER A 686 -17.76 28.31 46.57
CA SER A 686 -17.06 29.32 45.75
C SER A 686 -17.65 30.69 46.13
N PRO A 687 -16.83 31.72 46.43
CA PRO A 687 -17.35 33.00 46.89
C PRO A 687 -17.53 34.03 45.77
N SER A 688 -18.67 34.73 45.86
CA SER A 688 -18.88 36.17 45.57
C SER A 688 -18.87 36.66 44.11
N ALA A 689 -19.64 37.66 43.66
CA ALA A 689 -20.89 38.32 44.06
C ALA A 689 -21.15 39.42 43.00
N ARG A 690 -22.37 39.52 42.46
CA ARG A 690 -23.21 40.75 42.41
C ARG A 690 -24.31 40.69 41.33
N GLN A 691 -25.55 40.82 41.82
CA GLN A 691 -26.69 41.62 41.33
C GLN A 691 -27.13 41.48 39.85
N MET A 692 -28.41 41.43 39.47
CA MET A 692 -29.67 41.73 40.15
C MET A 692 -30.84 41.17 39.30
N GLN A 693 -31.84 40.62 40.00
CA GLN A 693 -33.30 40.74 39.77
C GLN A 693 -34.02 40.32 38.46
N ASN A 694 -34.97 39.40 38.69
CA ASN A 694 -36.37 39.32 38.20
C ASN A 694 -36.74 38.36 37.03
N ARG A 695 -37.23 37.18 37.45
CA ARG A 695 -38.34 36.32 36.97
C ARG A 695 -39.43 36.97 36.04
N PRO A 696 -40.36 36.18 35.43
CA PRO A 696 -40.29 34.81 34.89
C PRO A 696 -41.11 34.60 33.57
N GLU A 697 -41.19 33.35 33.08
CA GLU A 697 -42.30 32.77 32.25
C GLU A 697 -42.35 33.20 30.76
N THR A 698 -42.60 32.39 29.71
CA THR A 698 -43.20 31.07 29.49
C THR A 698 -42.68 30.48 28.15
N THR A 699 -42.66 29.15 28.02
CA THR A 699 -42.51 28.36 26.77
C THR A 699 -43.79 28.43 25.88
N PRO A 700 -43.96 27.63 24.81
CA PRO A 700 -43.23 27.50 23.52
C PRO A 700 -44.21 27.54 22.30
N ARG A 701 -43.70 27.53 21.04
CA ARG A 701 -44.29 27.02 19.76
C ARG A 701 -43.86 27.88 18.56
N SER A 702 -43.10 27.37 17.58
CA SER A 702 -43.41 26.45 16.46
C SER A 702 -43.82 27.18 15.16
N HIS A 703 -43.36 26.60 14.03
CA HIS A 703 -43.60 26.91 12.61
C HIS A 703 -42.54 27.80 11.93
N THR A 704 -41.59 27.22 11.18
CA THR A 704 -41.65 26.80 9.76
C THR A 704 -41.94 27.95 8.80
N PHE A 705 -40.93 28.40 8.04
CA PHE A 705 -40.91 28.54 6.57
C PHE A 705 -39.60 29.23 6.12
N ASP A 706 -38.82 28.51 5.31
CA ASP A 706 -37.76 29.00 4.38
C ASP A 706 -38.36 29.88 3.26
N PRO A 707 -37.61 30.40 2.26
CA PRO A 707 -36.20 30.82 2.17
C PRO A 707 -36.06 32.22 1.51
N GLY A 708 -34.85 32.78 1.46
CA GLY A 708 -34.61 34.06 0.79
C GLY A 708 -33.15 34.29 0.38
N TYR A 709 -32.89 34.08 -0.91
CA TYR A 709 -31.73 34.52 -1.69
C TYR A 709 -31.23 35.91 -1.32
N TYR A 710 -29.90 36.13 -1.30
CA TYR A 710 -29.27 37.27 -1.98
C TYR A 710 -27.82 36.97 -2.37
N SER A 711 -27.49 37.38 -3.59
CA SER A 711 -26.25 37.18 -4.34
C SER A 711 -25.47 38.48 -4.45
N SER A 712 -24.14 38.37 -4.51
CA SER A 712 -23.15 39.35 -5.01
C SER A 712 -23.06 40.68 -4.22
N SER A 713 -21.98 41.46 -4.22
CA SER A 713 -20.80 41.63 -5.07
C SER A 713 -19.76 42.40 -4.20
N GLY A 714 -18.44 42.23 -4.28
CA GLY A 714 -17.59 42.53 -5.42
C GLY A 714 -17.08 43.99 -5.35
N SER A 715 -15.81 44.21 -4.96
CA SER A 715 -15.00 45.33 -5.46
C SER A 715 -13.50 45.08 -5.23
N GLN A 716 -12.82 44.83 -6.35
CA GLN A 716 -11.39 45.07 -6.55
C GLN A 716 -11.22 46.55 -6.96
N HIS A 717 -10.13 47.19 -6.56
CA HIS A 717 -9.44 48.16 -7.41
C HIS A 717 -7.94 48.16 -7.12
N ASP A 718 -7.21 48.09 -8.21
CA ASP A 718 -5.77 48.22 -8.43
C ASP A 718 -5.48 49.62 -9.00
N ASP A 719 -4.27 50.12 -8.79
CA ASP A 719 -3.56 51.27 -9.42
C ASP A 719 -2.45 51.72 -8.43
N GLY A 720 -1.17 51.96 -8.73
CA GLY A 720 -0.43 52.20 -9.97
C GLY A 720 0.59 53.34 -9.72
N TYR A 721 1.89 53.01 -9.67
CA TYR A 721 3.14 53.81 -9.86
C TYR A 721 3.25 55.32 -9.46
N ASP A 722 4.30 55.70 -8.69
CA ASP A 722 5.51 56.38 -9.24
C ASP A 722 6.65 56.73 -8.22
N ALA A 723 7.83 56.85 -8.81
CA ALA A 723 9.22 57.19 -8.43
C ALA A 723 9.66 58.04 -7.18
N ASP A 724 10.81 57.60 -6.63
CA ASP A 724 12.01 58.32 -6.12
C ASP A 724 11.95 59.44 -5.04
N ARG A 725 12.59 59.20 -3.88
CA ARG A 725 13.70 60.05 -3.35
C ARG A 725 14.42 59.47 -2.11
N ARG A 726 15.75 59.64 -2.15
CA ARG A 726 16.79 59.27 -1.18
C ARG A 726 16.73 60.05 0.14
N THR A 727 17.01 59.34 1.26
CA THR A 727 17.92 59.64 2.41
C THR A 727 17.51 58.66 3.52
N GLY A 728 18.31 57.83 4.17
CA GLY A 728 19.73 57.84 4.48
C GLY A 728 19.85 57.55 5.98
N ARG A 729 20.31 56.34 6.37
CA ARG A 729 21.16 56.07 7.55
C ARG A 729 21.46 54.57 7.68
N LEU A 730 22.72 54.24 7.40
CA LEU A 730 23.41 53.01 7.75
C LEU A 730 23.65 52.94 9.27
N LEU A 731 23.48 51.75 9.87
CA LEU A 731 24.21 51.34 11.06
C LEU A 731 24.90 50.01 10.77
N ARG A 732 26.19 50.12 10.46
CA ARG A 732 27.19 49.05 10.36
C ARG A 732 27.67 48.71 11.78
N SER A 733 27.71 47.44 12.14
CA SER A 733 28.47 46.92 13.28
C SER A 733 29.46 45.87 12.79
N LEU A 734 30.71 46.29 12.56
CA LEU A 734 31.90 45.46 12.40
C LEU A 734 32.80 45.71 13.62
N ARG A 735 33.17 44.66 14.37
CA ARG A 735 34.42 44.57 15.15
C ARG A 735 34.86 43.10 15.11
N ARG A 736 35.79 42.74 14.22
CA ARG A 736 37.26 42.69 14.39
C ARG A 736 37.72 41.82 15.56
N SER A 737 38.09 40.59 15.19
CA SER A 737 39.02 39.70 15.88
C SER A 737 40.46 40.24 15.82
N GLY A 738 41.23 39.97 16.87
CA GLY A 738 42.68 40.12 16.96
C GLY A 738 43.27 39.02 17.87
N PRO A 739 44.56 38.67 17.75
CA PRO A 739 45.11 37.35 18.14
C PRO A 739 45.92 37.38 19.45
N LEU A 740 46.55 36.22 19.78
CA LEU A 740 47.52 35.89 20.87
C LEU A 740 46.85 35.21 22.10
N ASP A 741 47.33 34.13 22.74
CA ASP A 741 48.65 33.50 22.80
C ASP A 741 48.58 32.03 23.29
N PHE A 742 49.69 31.30 23.10
CA PHE A 742 49.94 29.91 23.52
C PHE A 742 49.86 29.66 25.04
N GLY A 743 49.43 28.46 25.42
CA GLY A 743 49.57 27.94 26.79
C GLY A 743 49.38 26.42 26.86
N ALA A 744 50.47 25.67 26.68
CA ALA A 744 50.51 24.23 26.87
C ALA A 744 50.40 23.86 28.36
N SER A 745 49.60 22.84 28.69
CA SER A 745 49.77 22.08 29.93
C SER A 745 49.32 20.64 29.74
N ARG A 746 50.32 19.77 29.64
CA ARG A 746 50.22 18.31 29.73
C ARG A 746 49.73 17.92 31.12
N LYS A 747 48.75 17.02 31.22
CA LYS A 747 48.68 16.05 32.31
C LYS A 747 48.42 14.67 31.74
N ALA A 748 49.44 13.82 31.89
CA ALA A 748 49.44 12.41 31.58
C ALA A 748 48.46 11.65 32.47
N LYS A 749 47.75 10.68 31.91
CA LYS A 749 47.29 9.51 32.65
C LYS A 749 47.58 8.25 31.83
N LYS A 750 48.10 7.27 32.57
CA LYS A 750 48.82 6.08 32.15
C LYS A 750 47.95 5.06 31.41
N PHE A 751 48.62 4.36 30.49
CA PHE A 751 48.32 3.03 29.97
C PHE A 751 47.96 2.03 31.07
N VAL A 752 46.99 1.16 30.78
CA VAL A 752 46.94 -0.22 31.26
C VAL A 752 46.55 -1.09 30.06
N GLU A 753 47.46 -1.99 29.69
CA GLU A 753 47.28 -3.06 28.71
C GLU A 753 46.28 -4.11 29.24
N GLY A 754 45.47 -4.65 28.33
CA GLY A 754 44.56 -5.76 28.62
C GLY A 754 44.22 -6.48 27.33
N SER A 755 45.14 -7.33 26.87
CA SER A 755 44.92 -8.27 25.77
C SER A 755 43.84 -9.28 26.12
N SER A 756 42.83 -9.44 25.27
CA SER A 756 42.11 -10.72 25.14
C SER A 756 41.68 -10.93 23.69
N SER A 757 42.26 -11.97 23.11
CA SER A 757 41.96 -12.57 21.82
C SER A 757 40.59 -13.26 21.85
N GLY A 758 39.77 -13.04 20.83
CA GLY A 758 38.51 -13.75 20.62
C GLY A 758 38.05 -13.64 19.18
N SER A 759 38.53 -14.55 18.34
CA SER A 759 38.09 -14.78 16.96
C SER A 759 36.66 -15.34 16.91
N SER A 760 35.77 -14.70 16.16
CA SER A 760 34.63 -15.39 15.56
C SER A 760 34.33 -14.81 14.17
N HIS A 761 34.53 -15.66 13.17
CA HIS A 761 34.17 -15.43 11.77
C HIS A 761 32.65 -15.55 11.62
N GLY A 762 32.02 -14.52 11.07
CA GLY A 762 30.66 -14.57 10.54
C GLY A 762 30.61 -13.78 9.24
N ALA A 763 30.71 -14.47 8.11
CA ALA A 763 30.69 -13.89 6.77
C ALA A 763 29.26 -13.49 6.39
N GLY A 764 29.01 -12.17 6.28
CA GLY A 764 27.85 -11.63 5.57
C GLY A 764 28.29 -11.10 4.21
N SER A 765 27.87 -11.79 3.14
CA SER A 765 28.13 -11.42 1.77
C SER A 765 27.40 -10.13 1.39
N LEU A 766 28.14 -9.01 1.27
CA LEU A 766 27.69 -7.82 0.56
C LEU A 766 27.72 -8.13 -0.94
N GLN A 767 26.54 -8.21 -1.57
CA GLN A 767 26.43 -8.26 -3.03
C GLN A 767 27.02 -6.98 -3.63
N ARG A 768 28.04 -7.13 -4.47
CA ARG A 768 28.63 -6.05 -5.26
C ARG A 768 27.56 -5.40 -6.13
N PHE A 769 27.50 -4.07 -6.10
CA PHE A 769 26.77 -3.27 -7.09
C PHE A 769 27.27 -3.65 -8.50
N ALA A 770 26.33 -3.85 -9.41
CA ALA A 770 26.62 -4.22 -10.78
C ALA A 770 27.43 -3.13 -11.47
N VAL A 771 28.60 -3.52 -11.98
CA VAL A 771 29.47 -2.74 -12.85
C VAL A 771 28.72 -2.46 -14.15
N SER A 772 28.48 -1.19 -14.48
CA SER A 772 28.60 -0.59 -15.83
C SER A 772 27.98 0.80 -15.87
N ARG A 773 28.81 1.83 -16.08
CA ARG A 773 28.60 2.99 -17.01
C ARG A 773 29.62 4.09 -16.70
N SER A 774 30.86 3.88 -17.11
CA SER A 774 31.72 4.97 -17.57
C SER A 774 31.81 4.84 -19.08
N GLY A 775 31.16 5.76 -19.79
CA GLY A 775 31.23 5.88 -21.25
C GLY A 775 31.63 7.30 -21.61
N PRO A 776 32.38 7.52 -22.71
CA PRO A 776 32.80 8.84 -23.09
C PRO A 776 31.59 9.64 -23.61
N LEU A 777 31.30 10.77 -22.95
CA LEU A 777 30.35 11.75 -23.46
C LEU A 777 31.00 12.48 -24.64
N SER A 778 30.55 12.17 -25.85
CA SER A 778 30.71 13.05 -27.00
C SER A 778 29.45 13.91 -27.13
N TYR A 779 29.63 15.23 -27.10
CA TYR A 779 28.55 16.19 -27.25
C TYR A 779 28.00 16.16 -28.68
N ARG A 780 26.68 15.95 -28.82
CA ARG A 780 25.81 16.69 -29.73
C ARG A 780 24.39 16.74 -29.20
#